data_AF-A0A4Q0I6C5-F1
#
_entry.id   AF-A0A4Q0I6C5-F1
#
_cell.length_a   1.000
_cell.length_b   1.000
_cell.length_c   1.000
_cell.angle_alpha   90.00
_cell.angle_beta   90.00
_cell.angle_gamma   90.00
#
_symmetry.space_group_name_H-M   'P 1'
#
loop_
_entity.id
_entity.type
_entity.pdbx_description
1 polymer ?
#
loop_
_entity_poly.entity_id
_entity_poly.type
_entity_poly.pdbx_seq_one_letter_code
_entity_poly.pdbx_strand_id
1 'polypeptide(L)'
;MLGVDTRGIDEILLEMGVLKIVDLKKAWDIQREGNRSIEDVLLELGLVSQKDIMHANAVKMGISFVDLSTYKISDSSVPLLITRNIANRYKVIPIEKDNGVLTVAMCDPTDIFCIDDIRLATALEIKPVLADVKEIERLIVEYFGEEKKPQQPKLKVVKNDEFEENDLFAREQELLERDLYDNIKSNVEAIEPQLETPSKSFEKEGYNESGIFKDKIGNILVRSGVITQEQLDNALSIQSKTGELIGKILVGEGYIDRKSLYEFLQKQMGVEFVDIEGIEIDEDVIRLVSVNLARAHKVIPIESVDGNLKVAMSDPMNIFSIDDLRLTTGLEIIPCLADEEQILLQLEKYYGKDAKKRDPKDIEQKVADLDEEFQKVKEKIAVEITETQEENDTIDVRDLENAPIVKMVNIIFQKAVATRASDIHIEPQEDCVLIRYRIDGQLVEIMKYDKKIVPSIVARIKIISGLNIAEKRVPQDGRIGMKIDDRDYDMRVSVLPTMFGEKIVIRIADKEGFNVSKLDLGFFEDDMEKFDQIISSPHGIVLVTGPTGSGKSTTLYTALKELCKPNVNILTVEDPVESTIKGINQVQVNVKAGLTFAAALRSFLRQDPDIIMVGEIRDGETAEIAIRSAITGHLVFSTLHTNDAASSVTRMIDMGIEPFLLSSSLVGLIAQRLVRRLCPHCKEAVQPDMNERDILDLKEDEEITIYHAKGCDQCNNTGYKGRIAVYEILTVDREIKELISKNVSSDIIKEAAIKTGMKTLRMNCTRLVKNGVTTIDEMLRIAYFKD
;
A
#
# COMPACT_ATOMS: atom_id res chain seq x y z
N MET A 1 -33.07 6.48 -0.91
CA MET A 1 -33.92 5.81 0.10
C MET A 1 -35.04 5.11 -0.64
N LEU A 2 -34.93 3.79 -0.84
CA LEU A 2 -36.05 2.95 -1.24
C LEU A 2 -37.05 2.94 -0.07
N GLY A 3 -38.35 3.03 -0.36
CA GLY A 3 -39.40 3.07 0.66
C GLY A 3 -39.46 1.74 1.41
N VAL A 4 -38.81 1.66 2.57
CA VAL A 4 -38.88 0.51 3.47
C VAL A 4 -40.26 0.51 4.12
N ASP A 5 -41.00 -0.57 3.93
CA ASP A 5 -42.27 -0.79 4.61
C ASP A 5 -42.01 -1.07 6.08
N THR A 6 -42.54 -0.23 6.98
CA THR A 6 -42.31 -0.34 8.42
C THR A 6 -43.18 -1.41 9.09
N ARG A 7 -44.07 -2.05 8.31
CA ARG A 7 -44.94 -3.13 8.79
C ARG A 7 -44.17 -4.41 9.12
N GLY A 8 -44.72 -5.19 10.06
CA GLY A 8 -44.20 -6.52 10.41
C GLY A 8 -44.37 -7.52 9.26
N ILE A 9 -43.54 -8.57 9.23
CA ILE A 9 -43.64 -9.63 8.20
C ILE A 9 -44.99 -10.35 8.28
N ASP A 10 -45.52 -10.50 9.48
CA ASP A 10 -46.85 -11.04 9.76
C ASP A 10 -47.99 -10.22 9.12
N GLU A 11 -47.92 -8.89 9.17
CA GLU A 11 -48.90 -8.02 8.51
C GLU A 11 -48.82 -8.12 6.97
N ILE A 12 -47.60 -8.20 6.43
CA ILE A 12 -47.37 -8.36 5.00
C ILE A 12 -47.88 -9.72 4.51
N LEU A 13 -47.65 -10.79 5.27
CA LEU A 13 -48.15 -12.14 4.96
C LEU A 13 -49.68 -12.26 5.00
N LEU A 14 -50.34 -11.49 5.88
CA LEU A 14 -51.80 -11.37 5.90
C LEU A 14 -52.34 -10.65 4.66
N GLU A 15 -51.69 -9.55 4.25
CA GLU A 15 -52.08 -8.78 3.06
C GLU A 15 -51.88 -9.58 1.76
N MET A 16 -50.80 -10.36 1.69
CA MET A 16 -50.54 -11.28 0.58
C MET A 16 -51.54 -12.45 0.52
N GLY A 17 -52.39 -12.62 1.54
CA GLY A 17 -53.39 -13.69 1.61
C GLY A 17 -52.82 -15.07 1.88
N VAL A 18 -51.52 -15.18 2.19
CA VAL A 18 -50.84 -16.43 2.53
C VAL A 18 -51.20 -16.87 3.94
N LEU A 19 -51.31 -15.91 4.87
CA LEU A 19 -51.63 -16.17 6.27
C LEU A 19 -53.06 -15.74 6.60
N LYS A 20 -53.76 -16.51 7.45
CA LYS A 20 -55.07 -16.11 7.98
C LYS A 20 -54.93 -15.54 9.38
N ILE A 21 -55.75 -14.54 9.69
CA ILE A 21 -55.72 -13.84 11.00
C ILE A 21 -55.99 -14.78 12.20
N VAL A 22 -56.70 -15.89 11.97
CA VAL A 22 -56.99 -16.91 13.00
C VAL A 22 -55.74 -17.74 13.33
N ASP A 23 -54.91 -17.99 12.33
CA ASP A 23 -53.69 -18.80 12.46
C ASP A 23 -52.52 -17.96 12.99
N LEU A 24 -52.46 -16.66 12.64
CA LEU A 24 -51.49 -15.72 13.23
C LEU A 24 -51.66 -15.55 14.75
N LYS A 25 -52.90 -15.54 15.26
CA LYS A 25 -53.15 -15.48 16.71
C LYS A 25 -52.52 -16.65 17.46
N LYS A 26 -52.65 -17.87 16.91
CA LYS A 26 -52.02 -19.07 17.48
C LYS A 26 -50.50 -18.98 17.45
N ALA A 27 -49.93 -18.46 16.37
CA ALA A 27 -48.48 -18.25 16.25
C ALA A 27 -47.96 -17.21 17.26
N TRP A 28 -48.68 -16.10 17.49
CA TRP A 28 -48.31 -15.11 18.52
C TRP A 28 -48.41 -15.65 19.94
N ASP A 29 -49.38 -16.51 20.25
CA ASP A 29 -49.49 -17.13 21.57
C ASP A 29 -48.27 -18.03 21.84
N ILE A 30 -47.84 -18.81 20.85
CA ILE A 30 -46.63 -19.67 20.92
C ILE A 30 -45.34 -18.83 20.98
N GLN A 31 -45.30 -17.70 20.25
CA GLN A 31 -44.17 -16.76 20.30
C GLN A 31 -44.06 -16.09 21.67
N ARG A 32 -45.16 -15.77 22.35
CA ARG A 32 -45.13 -15.14 23.68
C ARG A 32 -44.62 -16.08 24.77
N GLU A 33 -44.72 -17.39 24.56
CA GLU A 33 -44.24 -18.41 25.50
C GLU A 33 -42.76 -18.78 25.30
N GLY A 34 -42.08 -18.29 24.24
CA GLY A 34 -40.68 -18.60 23.97
C GLY A 34 -39.89 -17.45 23.33
N ASN A 35 -38.57 -17.41 23.51
CA ASN A 35 -37.73 -16.32 22.97
C ASN A 35 -37.41 -16.53 21.45
N ARG A 36 -38.44 -16.75 20.62
CA ARG A 36 -38.32 -17.13 19.20
C ARG A 36 -38.91 -16.05 18.28
N SER A 37 -38.44 -16.00 17.04
CA SER A 37 -38.95 -15.10 16.00
C SER A 37 -40.34 -15.55 15.52
N ILE A 38 -41.17 -14.63 15.01
CA ILE A 38 -42.52 -14.99 14.52
C ILE A 38 -42.41 -15.82 13.23
N GLU A 39 -41.36 -15.55 12.45
CA GLU A 39 -41.00 -16.25 11.23
C GLU A 39 -40.73 -17.74 11.48
N ASP A 40 -39.93 -18.06 12.50
CA ASP A 40 -39.62 -19.45 12.87
C ASP A 40 -40.87 -20.22 13.32
N VAL A 41 -41.74 -19.55 14.11
CA VAL A 41 -42.99 -20.17 14.59
C VAL A 41 -43.95 -20.43 13.44
N LEU A 42 -44.06 -19.50 12.47
CA LEU A 42 -44.92 -19.68 11.30
C LEU A 42 -44.44 -20.80 10.38
N LEU A 43 -43.12 -20.99 10.23
CA LEU A 43 -42.51 -22.10 9.49
C LEU A 43 -42.73 -23.45 10.19
N GLU A 44 -42.51 -23.51 11.51
CA GLU A 44 -42.66 -24.73 12.31
C GLU A 44 -44.11 -25.25 12.29
N LEU A 45 -45.08 -24.34 12.34
CA LEU A 45 -46.51 -24.67 12.26
C LEU A 45 -46.96 -25.02 10.83
N GLY A 46 -46.09 -24.90 9.83
CA GLY A 46 -46.39 -25.13 8.41
C GLY A 46 -47.45 -24.17 7.86
N LEU A 47 -47.60 -22.99 8.49
CA LEU A 47 -48.60 -21.99 8.09
C LEU A 47 -48.12 -21.14 6.91
N VAL A 48 -46.80 -21.02 6.75
CA VAL A 48 -46.16 -20.35 5.62
C VAL A 48 -44.97 -21.19 5.17
N SER A 49 -44.63 -21.12 3.89
CA SER A 49 -43.40 -21.72 3.36
C SER A 49 -42.22 -20.73 3.46
N GLN A 50 -41.00 -21.26 3.33
CA GLN A 50 -39.79 -20.43 3.26
C GLN A 50 -39.85 -19.44 2.07
N LYS A 51 -40.49 -19.83 0.95
CA LYS A 51 -40.73 -18.96 -0.21
C LYS A 51 -41.68 -17.80 0.12
N ASP A 52 -42.71 -18.04 0.91
CA ASP A 52 -43.68 -17.00 1.30
C ASP A 52 -43.02 -15.92 2.17
N ILE A 53 -42.15 -16.34 3.09
CA ILE A 53 -41.36 -15.41 3.92
C ILE A 53 -40.39 -14.60 3.07
N MET A 54 -39.71 -15.23 2.11
CA MET A 54 -38.83 -14.50 1.18
C MET A 54 -39.60 -13.47 0.34
N HIS A 55 -40.78 -13.84 -0.17
CA HIS A 55 -41.61 -12.90 -0.93
C HIS A 55 -42.11 -11.73 -0.06
N ALA A 56 -42.52 -11.99 1.19
CA ALA A 56 -42.89 -10.95 2.14
C ALA A 56 -41.71 -10.01 2.48
N ASN A 57 -40.50 -10.55 2.63
CA ASN A 57 -39.29 -9.76 2.83
C ASN A 57 -38.96 -8.87 1.63
N ALA A 58 -39.12 -9.37 0.41
CA ALA A 58 -38.93 -8.57 -0.80
C ALA A 58 -39.89 -7.37 -0.85
N VAL A 59 -41.18 -7.60 -0.54
CA VAL A 59 -42.20 -6.55 -0.44
C VAL A 59 -41.80 -5.52 0.63
N LYS A 60 -41.37 -5.98 1.81
CA LYS A 60 -40.91 -5.11 2.89
C LYS A 60 -39.75 -4.20 2.50
N MET A 61 -38.83 -4.72 1.70
CA MET A 61 -37.64 -4.02 1.21
C MET A 61 -37.92 -3.14 -0.01
N GLY A 62 -39.13 -3.22 -0.60
CA GLY A 62 -39.48 -2.51 -1.83
C GLY A 62 -38.78 -3.07 -3.08
N ILE A 63 -38.43 -4.36 -3.07
CA ILE A 63 -37.67 -5.05 -4.13
C ILE A 63 -38.51 -6.18 -4.70
N SER A 64 -38.38 -6.47 -6.00
CA SER A 64 -39.11 -7.57 -6.62
C SER A 64 -38.52 -8.92 -6.23
N PHE A 65 -39.38 -9.90 -5.91
CA PHE A 65 -39.01 -11.31 -5.76
C PHE A 65 -39.16 -12.04 -7.10
N VAL A 66 -38.22 -12.93 -7.42
CA VAL A 66 -38.27 -13.77 -8.62
C VAL A 66 -38.10 -15.24 -8.24
N ASP A 67 -39.07 -16.07 -8.63
CA ASP A 67 -38.96 -17.52 -8.46
C ASP A 67 -38.20 -18.15 -9.64
N LEU A 68 -36.90 -18.33 -9.44
CA LEU A 68 -35.97 -18.93 -10.40
C LEU A 68 -36.26 -20.41 -10.74
N SER A 69 -37.11 -21.09 -9.96
CA SER A 69 -37.51 -22.46 -10.30
C SER A 69 -38.46 -22.50 -11.52
N THR A 70 -39.15 -21.39 -11.80
CA THR A 70 -40.09 -21.24 -12.92
C THR A 70 -39.67 -20.21 -13.95
N TYR A 71 -38.80 -19.27 -13.57
CA TYR A 71 -38.29 -18.24 -14.47
C TYR A 71 -37.34 -18.83 -15.51
N LYS A 72 -37.57 -18.51 -16.78
CA LYS A 72 -36.70 -18.93 -17.89
C LYS A 72 -35.89 -17.73 -18.38
N ILE A 73 -34.57 -17.85 -18.31
CA ILE A 73 -33.65 -16.86 -18.86
C ILE A 73 -33.69 -16.96 -20.39
N SER A 74 -34.25 -15.94 -21.03
CA SER A 74 -34.50 -15.93 -22.49
C SER A 74 -33.22 -15.87 -23.32
N ASP A 75 -32.17 -15.23 -22.79
CA ASP A 75 -30.88 -15.06 -23.45
C ASP A 75 -29.76 -15.69 -22.60
N SER A 76 -29.21 -16.81 -23.08
CA SER A 76 -28.16 -17.57 -22.40
C SER A 76 -26.83 -16.82 -22.26
N SER A 77 -26.64 -15.69 -22.97
CA SER A 77 -25.46 -14.84 -22.81
C SER A 77 -25.54 -13.92 -21.59
N VAL A 78 -26.75 -13.68 -21.05
CA VAL A 78 -26.97 -12.74 -19.95
C VAL A 78 -26.28 -13.19 -18.64
N PRO A 79 -26.38 -14.46 -18.19
CA PRO A 79 -25.63 -14.92 -17.03
C PRO A 79 -24.12 -14.76 -17.18
N LEU A 80 -23.60 -14.89 -18.41
CA LEU A 80 -22.17 -14.82 -18.74
C LEU A 80 -21.62 -13.39 -18.80
N LEU A 81 -22.46 -12.37 -18.57
CA LEU A 81 -22.02 -10.98 -18.44
C LEU A 81 -21.18 -10.76 -17.16
N ILE A 82 -21.32 -11.63 -16.17
CA ILE A 82 -20.43 -11.67 -15.00
C ILE A 82 -19.52 -12.88 -15.06
N THR A 83 -18.38 -12.80 -14.37
CA THR A 83 -17.48 -13.96 -14.26
C THR A 83 -17.99 -14.96 -13.23
N ARG A 84 -17.59 -16.22 -13.38
CA ARG A 84 -17.86 -17.29 -12.42
C ARG A 84 -17.43 -16.94 -11.00
N ASN A 85 -16.30 -16.24 -10.84
CA ASN A 85 -15.80 -15.81 -9.54
C ASN A 85 -16.75 -14.81 -8.87
N ILE A 86 -17.28 -13.85 -9.62
CA ILE A 86 -18.27 -12.89 -9.12
C ILE A 86 -19.56 -13.61 -8.74
N ALA A 87 -20.03 -14.51 -9.60
CA ALA A 87 -21.24 -15.31 -9.37
C ALA A 87 -21.14 -16.17 -8.10
N ASN A 88 -20.02 -16.89 -7.92
CA ASN A 88 -19.78 -17.75 -6.75
C ASN A 88 -19.52 -16.96 -5.46
N ARG A 89 -18.75 -15.87 -5.55
CA ARG A 89 -18.40 -15.04 -4.39
C ARG A 89 -19.64 -14.40 -3.77
N TYR A 90 -20.50 -13.82 -4.59
CA TYR A 90 -21.67 -13.08 -4.12
C TYR A 90 -22.97 -13.88 -4.16
N LYS A 91 -22.96 -15.10 -4.70
CA LYS A 91 -24.16 -15.94 -4.87
C LYS A 91 -25.25 -15.20 -5.63
N VAL A 92 -24.89 -14.76 -6.84
CA VAL A 92 -25.72 -13.94 -7.72
C VAL A 92 -25.72 -14.45 -9.15
N ILE A 93 -26.80 -14.19 -9.89
CA ILE A 93 -26.85 -14.48 -11.32
C ILE A 93 -27.66 -13.41 -12.09
N PRO A 94 -27.13 -12.86 -13.19
CA PRO A 94 -27.90 -12.01 -14.08
C PRO A 94 -28.98 -12.81 -14.81
N ILE A 95 -30.21 -12.30 -14.85
CA ILE A 95 -31.36 -13.01 -15.42
C ILE A 95 -31.99 -12.31 -16.62
N GLU A 96 -31.81 -10.99 -16.74
CA GLU A 96 -32.38 -10.20 -17.83
C GLU A 96 -31.53 -8.95 -18.07
N LYS A 97 -31.38 -8.54 -19.34
CA LYS A 97 -30.75 -7.28 -19.73
C LYS A 97 -31.67 -6.54 -20.68
N ASP A 98 -32.07 -5.32 -20.30
CA ASP A 98 -32.87 -4.44 -21.15
C ASP A 98 -32.41 -2.98 -21.02
N ASN A 99 -32.31 -2.25 -22.13
CA ASN A 99 -32.04 -0.81 -22.18
C ASN A 99 -30.91 -0.30 -21.27
N GLY A 100 -29.81 -1.06 -21.13
CA GLY A 100 -28.66 -0.68 -20.28
C GLY A 100 -28.81 -1.02 -18.79
N VAL A 101 -29.92 -1.64 -18.41
CA VAL A 101 -30.21 -2.16 -17.07
C VAL A 101 -30.04 -3.68 -17.06
N LEU A 102 -29.31 -4.20 -16.10
CA LEU A 102 -29.11 -5.61 -15.82
C LEU A 102 -29.89 -6.00 -14.57
N THR A 103 -30.90 -6.86 -14.73
CA THR A 103 -31.63 -7.45 -13.61
C THR A 103 -30.81 -8.62 -13.06
N VAL A 104 -30.45 -8.55 -11.79
CA VAL A 104 -29.59 -9.54 -11.13
C VAL A 104 -30.35 -10.17 -9.97
N ALA A 105 -30.47 -11.49 -9.99
CA ALA A 105 -31.02 -12.27 -8.90
C ALA A 105 -29.97 -12.46 -7.80
N MET A 106 -30.32 -12.08 -6.58
CA MET A 106 -29.42 -12.00 -5.42
C MET A 106 -30.09 -12.60 -4.18
N CYS A 107 -29.31 -13.24 -3.30
CA CYS A 107 -29.79 -13.68 -2.01
C CYS A 107 -29.93 -12.52 -1.00
N ASP A 108 -29.09 -11.49 -1.14
CA ASP A 108 -29.16 -10.25 -0.36
C ASP A 108 -29.10 -9.02 -1.26
N PRO A 109 -30.26 -8.45 -1.65
CA PRO A 109 -30.35 -7.22 -2.43
C PRO A 109 -29.83 -5.95 -1.72
N THR A 110 -29.47 -6.01 -0.43
CA THR A 110 -28.87 -4.88 0.31
C THR A 110 -27.35 -4.86 0.29
N ASP A 111 -26.72 -5.87 -0.29
CA ASP A 111 -25.27 -5.88 -0.51
C ASP A 111 -24.87 -4.86 -1.60
N ILE A 112 -24.61 -3.63 -1.15
CA ILE A 112 -24.19 -2.51 -2.00
C ILE A 112 -22.85 -2.82 -2.68
N PHE A 113 -21.94 -3.56 -2.03
CA PHE A 113 -20.64 -3.91 -2.60
C PHE A 113 -20.79 -4.88 -3.76
N CYS A 114 -21.64 -5.90 -3.63
CA CYS A 114 -21.99 -6.78 -4.75
C CYS A 114 -22.57 -6.00 -5.93
N ILE A 115 -23.50 -5.08 -5.66
CA ILE A 115 -24.15 -4.27 -6.71
C ILE A 115 -23.11 -3.41 -7.45
N ASP A 116 -22.21 -2.75 -6.71
CA ASP A 116 -21.17 -1.89 -7.29
C ASP A 116 -20.10 -2.68 -8.04
N ASP A 117 -19.70 -3.86 -7.55
CA ASP A 117 -18.77 -4.75 -8.23
C ASP A 117 -19.34 -5.26 -9.57
N ILE A 118 -20.61 -5.65 -9.60
CA ILE A 118 -21.28 -6.08 -10.84
C ILE A 118 -21.46 -4.89 -11.78
N ARG A 119 -21.82 -3.71 -11.26
CA ARG A 119 -21.93 -2.48 -12.05
C ARG A 119 -20.60 -2.12 -12.69
N LEU A 120 -19.50 -2.24 -11.96
CA LEU A 120 -18.15 -1.98 -12.46
C LEU A 120 -17.72 -3.00 -13.50
N ALA A 121 -17.99 -4.30 -13.26
CA ALA A 121 -17.62 -5.38 -14.16
C ALA A 121 -18.40 -5.34 -15.49
N THR A 122 -19.66 -4.89 -15.46
CA THR A 122 -20.56 -4.91 -16.63
C THR A 122 -20.76 -3.55 -17.29
N ALA A 123 -20.46 -2.46 -16.58
CA ALA A 123 -20.80 -1.08 -16.95
C ALA A 123 -22.31 -0.84 -17.20
N LEU A 124 -23.18 -1.64 -16.58
CA LEU A 124 -24.64 -1.57 -16.68
C LEU A 124 -25.27 -1.09 -15.36
N GLU A 125 -26.42 -0.43 -15.43
CA GLU A 125 -27.22 -0.16 -14.23
C GLU A 125 -27.76 -1.47 -13.67
N ILE A 126 -27.72 -1.65 -12.35
CA ILE A 126 -28.09 -2.92 -11.72
C ILE A 126 -29.45 -2.77 -11.05
N LYS A 127 -30.39 -3.64 -11.44
CA LYS A 127 -31.69 -3.80 -10.79
C LYS A 127 -31.67 -5.10 -9.97
N PRO A 128 -31.47 -5.03 -8.64
CA PRO A 128 -31.44 -6.24 -7.83
C PRO A 128 -32.85 -6.81 -7.66
N VAL A 129 -32.97 -8.14 -7.68
CA VAL A 129 -34.19 -8.88 -7.33
C VAL A 129 -33.86 -9.98 -6.33
N LEU A 130 -34.74 -10.21 -5.36
CA LEU A 130 -34.55 -11.25 -4.35
C LEU A 130 -34.88 -12.63 -4.94
N ALA A 131 -34.01 -13.61 -4.74
CA ALA A 131 -34.24 -15.00 -5.14
C ALA A 131 -33.63 -16.00 -4.16
N ASP A 132 -34.07 -17.26 -4.23
CA ASP A 132 -33.59 -18.36 -3.39
C ASP A 132 -32.12 -18.70 -3.71
N VAL A 133 -31.27 -18.77 -2.67
CA VAL A 133 -29.84 -19.04 -2.82
C VAL A 133 -29.57 -20.40 -3.48
N LYS A 134 -30.39 -21.42 -3.19
CA LYS A 134 -30.23 -22.77 -3.78
C LYS A 134 -30.50 -22.75 -5.28
N GLU A 135 -31.48 -21.96 -5.70
CA GLU A 135 -31.81 -21.80 -7.12
C GLU A 135 -30.75 -20.98 -7.86
N ILE A 136 -30.19 -19.95 -7.22
CA ILE A 136 -29.05 -19.20 -7.76
C ILE A 136 -27.84 -20.13 -7.93
N GLU A 137 -27.49 -20.91 -6.93
CA GLU A 137 -26.38 -21.87 -7.00
C GLU A 137 -26.59 -22.93 -8.09
N ARG A 138 -27.83 -23.44 -8.25
CA ARG A 138 -28.19 -24.35 -9.34
C ARG A 138 -27.90 -23.72 -10.70
N LEU A 139 -28.34 -22.47 -10.92
CA LEU A 139 -28.10 -21.79 -12.19
C LEU A 139 -26.62 -21.42 -12.39
N ILE A 140 -25.87 -21.13 -11.34
CA ILE A 140 -24.42 -20.91 -11.46
C ILE A 140 -23.73 -22.19 -11.96
N VAL A 141 -24.10 -23.36 -11.42
CA VAL A 141 -23.59 -24.65 -11.92
C VAL A 141 -24.04 -24.90 -13.36
N GLU A 142 -25.28 -24.56 -13.71
CA GLU A 142 -25.82 -24.72 -15.07
C GLU A 142 -25.06 -23.88 -16.11
N TYR A 143 -24.80 -22.60 -15.84
CA TYR A 143 -24.20 -21.67 -16.81
C TYR A 143 -22.67 -21.64 -16.78
N PHE A 144 -22.05 -21.87 -15.62
CA PHE A 144 -20.59 -21.81 -15.48
C PHE A 144 -19.95 -23.20 -15.30
N GLY A 145 -20.73 -24.26 -15.07
CA GLY A 145 -20.29 -25.64 -14.86
C GLY A 145 -20.11 -26.00 -13.37
N GLU A 146 -19.73 -27.26 -13.08
CA GLU A 146 -19.33 -27.67 -11.71
C GLU A 146 -17.90 -27.21 -11.35
N GLU A 147 -17.69 -26.94 -10.07
CA GLU A 147 -16.38 -26.64 -9.52
C GLU A 147 -15.55 -27.94 -9.42
N LYS A 148 -14.41 -28.01 -10.11
CA LYS A 148 -13.47 -29.12 -9.88
C LYS A 148 -12.84 -28.92 -8.51
N LYS A 149 -13.37 -29.62 -7.50
CA LYS A 149 -12.66 -29.77 -6.23
C LYS A 149 -11.27 -30.35 -6.52
N PRO A 150 -10.18 -29.82 -5.93
CA PRO A 150 -8.90 -30.50 -5.93
C PRO A 150 -9.13 -31.91 -5.40
N GLN A 151 -8.62 -32.93 -6.12
CA GLN A 151 -8.68 -34.31 -5.62
C GLN A 151 -7.91 -34.35 -4.29
N GLN A 152 -8.64 -34.54 -3.19
CA GLN A 152 -8.00 -34.91 -1.94
C GLN A 152 -7.27 -36.24 -2.18
N PRO A 153 -5.97 -36.35 -1.79
CA PRO A 153 -5.27 -37.61 -1.92
C PRO A 153 -6.00 -38.66 -1.07
N LYS A 154 -6.43 -39.74 -1.71
CA LYS A 154 -6.97 -40.91 -1.02
C LYS A 154 -5.87 -41.44 -0.10
N LEU A 155 -6.03 -41.23 1.21
CA LEU A 155 -5.26 -41.95 2.22
C LEU A 155 -5.43 -43.45 1.95
N LYS A 156 -4.31 -44.12 1.67
CA LYS A 156 -4.25 -45.59 1.68
C LYS A 156 -4.51 -46.04 3.11
N VAL A 157 -5.72 -46.51 3.35
CA VAL A 157 -6.05 -47.28 4.54
C VAL A 157 -5.21 -48.56 4.50
N VAL A 158 -4.23 -48.65 5.39
CA VAL A 158 -3.63 -49.93 5.75
C VAL A 158 -4.70 -50.69 6.53
N LYS A 159 -5.12 -51.83 5.98
CA LYS A 159 -6.04 -52.77 6.62
C LYS A 159 -5.47 -53.19 7.98
N ASN A 160 -6.24 -52.97 9.03
CA ASN A 160 -6.32 -53.89 10.16
C ASN A 160 -7.79 -54.22 10.37
N ASP A 161 -8.03 -55.51 10.53
CA ASP A 161 -9.32 -56.18 10.42
C ASP A 161 -10.31 -55.87 11.55
N GLU A 162 -11.59 -56.09 11.21
CA GLU A 162 -12.77 -56.32 12.06
C GLU A 162 -13.19 -55.21 13.02
N PHE A 163 -14.26 -54.47 12.71
CA PHE A 163 -15.38 -54.21 13.63
C PHE A 163 -16.61 -53.72 12.84
N GLU A 164 -17.77 -54.33 13.10
CA GLU A 164 -19.04 -54.18 12.37
C GLU A 164 -19.70 -52.81 12.60
N GLU A 165 -20.29 -52.24 11.53
CA GLU A 165 -21.24 -51.13 11.58
C GLU A 165 -22.48 -51.55 12.39
N ASN A 166 -22.65 -51.09 13.65
CA ASN A 166 -23.95 -50.95 14.34
C ASN A 166 -23.90 -50.44 15.81
N ASP A 167 -23.05 -49.49 16.21
CA ASP A 167 -23.06 -49.05 17.63
C ASP A 167 -22.80 -47.55 17.92
N LEU A 168 -23.12 -46.67 16.95
CA LEU A 168 -22.99 -45.21 17.14
C LEU A 168 -24.26 -44.52 17.64
N PHE A 169 -25.40 -45.22 17.72
CA PHE A 169 -26.67 -44.65 18.21
C PHE A 169 -26.98 -44.97 19.69
N ALA A 170 -26.24 -45.89 20.33
CA ALA A 170 -26.48 -46.26 21.73
C ALA A 170 -25.65 -45.45 22.75
N ARG A 171 -24.58 -44.78 22.31
CA ARG A 171 -23.59 -44.14 23.20
C ARG A 171 -23.80 -42.63 23.40
N GLU A 172 -24.67 -42.01 22.61
CA GLU A 172 -25.04 -40.60 22.73
C GLU A 172 -26.09 -40.35 23.83
N GLN A 173 -26.81 -41.40 24.26
CA GLN A 173 -27.84 -41.31 25.31
C GLN A 173 -27.34 -41.60 26.74
N GLU A 174 -26.12 -42.12 26.92
CA GLU A 174 -25.55 -42.39 28.26
C GLU A 174 -24.73 -41.22 28.85
N LEU A 175 -24.40 -40.19 28.05
CA LEU A 175 -23.52 -39.09 28.47
C LEU A 175 -24.28 -37.80 28.86
N LEU A 176 -25.61 -37.80 28.82
CA LEU A 176 -26.44 -36.63 29.13
C LEU A 176 -27.12 -36.67 30.51
N GLU A 177 -26.82 -37.65 31.36
CA GLU A 177 -27.35 -37.68 32.73
C GLU A 177 -26.27 -38.08 33.75
N ARG A 178 -25.70 -37.10 34.46
CA ARG A 178 -25.67 -37.05 35.93
C ARG A 178 -24.79 -35.92 36.50
N ASP A 179 -25.43 -35.16 37.39
CA ASP A 179 -24.89 -34.14 38.28
C ASP A 179 -23.71 -34.62 39.14
N LEU A 180 -22.63 -33.83 39.20
CA LEU A 180 -21.73 -33.80 40.37
C LEU A 180 -20.84 -32.53 40.38
N TYR A 181 -21.45 -31.34 40.43
CA TYR A 181 -20.72 -30.07 40.61
C TYR A 181 -20.68 -29.54 42.05
N ASP A 182 -21.29 -30.27 43.00
CA ASP A 182 -21.20 -29.97 44.42
C ASP A 182 -20.60 -31.17 45.14
N ASN A 183 -19.28 -31.20 45.31
CA ASN A 183 -18.62 -31.66 46.54
C ASN A 183 -17.09 -31.65 46.39
N ILE A 184 -16.44 -31.22 47.47
CA ILE A 184 -14.98 -31.23 47.73
C ILE A 184 -14.26 -29.95 47.27
N LYS A 185 -14.79 -28.83 47.78
CA LYS A 185 -13.95 -27.73 48.27
C LYS A 185 -13.64 -28.00 49.74
N SER A 186 -12.65 -28.85 50.04
CA SER A 186 -12.12 -29.00 51.40
C SER A 186 -10.78 -29.74 51.42
N ASN A 187 -9.76 -29.02 51.88
CA ASN A 187 -8.53 -29.45 52.56
C ASN A 187 -7.24 -28.99 51.86
N VAL A 188 -6.89 -27.76 52.23
CA VAL A 188 -5.50 -27.26 52.32
C VAL A 188 -4.85 -27.96 53.51
N GLU A 189 -3.66 -28.55 53.34
CA GLU A 189 -2.61 -28.53 54.37
C GLU A 189 -1.22 -28.84 53.80
N ALA A 190 -0.22 -28.25 54.45
CA ALA A 190 1.14 -27.98 53.98
C ALA A 190 2.14 -29.11 54.21
N ILE A 191 3.14 -29.24 53.34
CA ILE A 191 4.48 -29.79 53.66
C ILE A 191 5.55 -29.09 52.80
N GLU A 192 6.62 -28.63 53.45
CA GLU A 192 7.89 -28.13 52.90
C GLU A 192 9.03 -28.83 53.70
N PRO A 193 10.32 -28.78 53.31
CA PRO A 193 10.97 -29.45 52.19
C PRO A 193 12.04 -30.48 52.65
N GLN A 194 12.45 -31.41 51.78
CA GLN A 194 13.74 -32.13 51.95
C GLN A 194 14.52 -32.17 50.63
N LEU A 195 15.73 -31.61 50.67
CA LEU A 195 16.75 -31.67 49.63
C LEU A 195 17.36 -33.07 49.54
N GLU A 196 17.30 -33.71 48.38
CA GLU A 196 18.35 -34.61 47.89
C GLU A 196 18.42 -34.49 46.35
N THR A 197 19.58 -34.10 45.81
CA THR A 197 19.93 -34.39 44.41
C THR A 197 20.46 -35.82 44.35
N PRO A 198 20.03 -36.64 43.38
CA PRO A 198 21.00 -37.03 42.36
C PRO A 198 20.39 -37.25 40.96
N SER A 199 21.18 -36.85 39.96
CA SER A 199 21.25 -37.36 38.60
C SER A 199 20.52 -38.69 38.31
N LYS A 200 19.57 -38.70 37.36
CA LYS A 200 19.31 -39.84 36.46
C LYS A 200 18.35 -39.50 35.30
N SER A 201 18.73 -40.02 34.14
CA SER A 201 17.99 -40.33 32.91
C SER A 201 16.47 -40.10 32.88
N PHE A 202 16.01 -39.45 31.80
CA PHE A 202 14.61 -39.39 31.36
C PHE A 202 13.95 -40.77 31.33
N GLU A 203 13.13 -41.09 32.33
CA GLU A 203 12.14 -42.16 32.26
C GLU A 203 10.81 -41.60 31.74
N LYS A 204 10.22 -42.36 30.81
CA LYS A 204 8.92 -42.08 30.20
C LYS A 204 7.80 -42.42 31.20
N GLU A 205 7.17 -41.40 31.78
CA GLU A 205 5.84 -41.56 32.39
C GLU A 205 4.85 -40.58 31.75
N GLY A 206 3.63 -41.09 31.55
CA GLY A 206 2.63 -40.59 30.62
C GLY A 206 2.12 -39.18 30.93
N TYR A 207 2.04 -38.37 29.88
CA TYR A 207 1.42 -37.05 29.93
C TYR A 207 -0.09 -37.17 29.71
N ASN A 208 -0.85 -36.69 30.69
CA ASN A 208 -2.30 -36.57 30.64
C ASN A 208 -2.72 -35.55 29.55
N GLU A 209 -3.67 -35.96 28.70
CA GLU A 209 -4.15 -35.26 27.49
C GLU A 209 -5.08 -34.06 27.73
N SER A 210 -5.04 -33.40 28.89
CA SER A 210 -5.93 -32.26 29.15
C SER A 210 -5.26 -31.17 29.99
N GLY A 211 -4.78 -30.10 29.33
CA GLY A 211 -4.59 -28.79 29.99
C GLY A 211 -3.31 -27.98 29.74
N ILE A 212 -2.46 -28.29 28.76
CA ILE A 212 -1.12 -27.65 28.65
C ILE A 212 -1.11 -26.19 28.11
N PHE A 213 -2.21 -25.66 27.56
CA PHE A 213 -2.18 -24.34 26.90
C PHE A 213 -2.34 -23.10 27.81
N LYS A 214 -2.32 -23.22 29.15
CA LYS A 214 -2.53 -22.06 30.06
C LYS A 214 -1.39 -21.71 31.01
N ASP A 215 -0.37 -22.55 31.17
CA ASP A 215 0.74 -22.25 32.08
C ASP A 215 1.88 -21.51 31.37
N LYS A 216 2.39 -20.44 31.99
CA LYS A 216 3.51 -19.64 31.46
C LYS A 216 4.80 -20.47 31.48
N ILE A 217 5.63 -20.35 30.44
CA ILE A 217 6.87 -21.12 30.24
C ILE A 217 7.77 -21.18 31.48
N GLY A 218 7.93 -20.06 32.19
CA GLY A 218 8.74 -20.00 33.41
C GLY A 218 8.26 -20.98 34.50
N ASN A 219 6.95 -21.07 34.72
CA ASN A 219 6.37 -21.98 35.71
C ASN A 219 6.57 -23.45 35.31
N ILE A 220 6.51 -23.73 34.00
CA ILE A 220 6.70 -25.09 33.50
C ILE A 220 8.17 -25.50 33.62
N LEU A 221 9.13 -24.58 33.37
CA LEU A 221 10.56 -24.81 33.58
C LEU A 221 10.94 -25.04 35.06
N VAL A 222 10.23 -24.38 35.99
CA VAL A 222 10.40 -24.65 37.43
C VAL A 222 9.84 -26.03 37.81
N ARG A 223 8.65 -26.38 37.30
CA ARG A 223 8.03 -27.70 37.57
C ARG A 223 8.81 -28.86 36.96
N SER A 224 9.46 -28.66 35.82
CA SER A 224 10.32 -29.67 35.19
C SER A 224 11.71 -29.76 35.82
N GLY A 225 12.01 -28.93 36.84
CA GLY A 225 13.29 -28.93 37.54
C GLY A 225 14.46 -28.36 36.74
N VAL A 226 14.19 -27.66 35.64
CA VAL A 226 15.23 -27.07 34.76
C VAL A 226 15.78 -25.78 35.35
N ILE A 227 14.94 -24.99 36.02
CA ILE A 227 15.34 -23.78 36.75
C ILE A 227 14.70 -23.77 38.14
N THR A 228 15.28 -23.04 39.08
CA THR A 228 14.70 -22.80 40.41
C THR A 228 13.73 -21.62 40.40
N GLN A 229 12.83 -21.55 41.39
CA GLN A 229 11.92 -20.41 41.54
C GLN A 229 12.68 -19.08 41.70
N GLU A 230 13.82 -19.09 42.41
CA GLU A 230 14.67 -17.91 42.59
C GLU A 230 15.29 -17.43 41.26
N GLN A 231 15.74 -18.35 40.41
CA GLN A 231 16.25 -18.01 39.06
C GLN A 231 15.14 -17.44 38.17
N LEU A 232 13.92 -17.97 38.26
CA LEU A 232 12.77 -17.43 37.53
C LEU A 232 12.42 -16.01 38.00
N ASP A 233 12.39 -15.77 39.31
CA ASP A 233 12.06 -14.46 39.87
C ASP A 233 13.11 -13.40 39.47
N ASN A 234 14.40 -13.77 39.46
CA ASN A 234 15.47 -12.92 38.95
C ASN A 234 15.30 -12.60 37.45
N ALA A 235 14.99 -13.61 36.63
CA ALA A 235 14.76 -13.42 35.20
C ALA A 235 13.52 -12.54 34.92
N LEU A 236 12.44 -12.68 35.71
CA LEU A 236 11.24 -11.82 35.61
C LEU A 236 11.54 -10.37 36.02
N SER A 237 12.41 -10.15 37.00
CA SER A 237 12.88 -8.81 37.37
C SER A 237 13.62 -8.13 36.21
N ILE A 238 14.51 -8.86 35.53
CA ILE A 238 15.23 -8.37 34.34
C ILE A 238 14.26 -8.11 33.20
N GLN A 239 13.30 -9.02 32.96
CA GLN A 239 12.27 -8.86 31.94
C GLN A 239 11.44 -7.58 32.14
N SER A 240 11.07 -7.26 33.39
CA SER A 240 10.31 -6.04 33.69
C SER A 240 11.05 -4.74 33.36
N LYS A 241 12.39 -4.78 33.32
CA LYS A 241 13.24 -3.62 33.01
C LYS A 241 13.63 -3.53 31.54
N THR A 242 13.79 -4.68 30.87
CA THR A 242 14.34 -4.78 29.51
C THR A 242 13.27 -5.02 28.44
N GLY A 243 12.14 -5.65 28.80
CA GLY A 243 11.12 -6.08 27.86
C GLY A 243 11.48 -7.31 27.02
N GLU A 244 12.62 -7.95 27.28
CA GLU A 244 13.07 -9.13 26.52
C GLU A 244 12.26 -10.40 26.85
N LEU A 245 12.34 -11.39 25.96
CA LEU A 245 11.70 -12.69 26.18
C LEU A 245 12.37 -13.44 27.32
N ILE A 246 11.57 -13.97 28.25
CA ILE A 246 12.07 -14.66 29.46
C ILE A 246 13.04 -15.80 29.13
N GLY A 247 12.83 -16.53 28.03
CA GLY A 247 13.74 -17.58 27.57
C GLY A 247 15.13 -17.05 27.17
N LYS A 248 15.20 -15.88 26.51
CA LYS A 248 16.49 -15.24 26.16
C LYS A 248 17.24 -14.81 27.42
N ILE A 249 16.54 -14.28 28.41
CA ILE A 249 17.11 -13.87 29.70
C ILE A 249 17.64 -15.09 30.47
N LEU A 250 16.89 -16.19 30.52
CA LEU A 250 17.31 -17.42 31.19
C LEU A 250 18.59 -18.02 30.56
N VAL A 251 18.74 -17.90 29.24
CA VAL A 251 19.98 -18.31 28.53
C VAL A 251 21.12 -17.32 28.80
N GLY A 252 20.85 -16.02 28.75
CA GLY A 252 21.86 -14.97 28.95
C GLY A 252 22.49 -14.98 30.34
N GLU A 253 21.68 -15.28 31.37
CA GLU A 253 22.14 -15.45 32.76
C GLU A 253 22.78 -16.83 33.02
N GLY A 254 22.79 -17.72 32.04
CA GLY A 254 23.39 -19.07 32.15
C GLY A 254 22.58 -20.06 32.97
N TYR A 255 21.28 -19.81 33.20
CA TYR A 255 20.40 -20.71 33.94
C TYR A 255 19.91 -21.91 33.11
N ILE A 256 19.84 -21.76 31.79
CA ILE A 256 19.51 -22.83 30.84
C ILE A 256 20.41 -22.69 29.62
N ASP A 257 20.86 -23.80 29.03
CA ASP A 257 21.54 -23.79 27.74
C ASP A 257 20.54 -23.68 26.59
N ARG A 258 20.96 -23.08 25.47
CA ARG A 258 20.09 -22.85 24.29
C ARG A 258 19.43 -24.15 23.82
N LYS A 259 20.18 -25.26 23.81
CA LYS A 259 19.69 -26.55 23.33
C LYS A 259 18.54 -27.08 24.19
N SER A 260 18.67 -27.06 25.52
CA SER A 260 17.58 -27.49 26.41
C SER A 260 16.35 -26.60 26.32
N LEU A 261 16.53 -25.29 26.08
CA LEU A 261 15.40 -24.38 25.85
C LEU A 261 14.59 -24.78 24.60
N TYR A 262 15.26 -25.02 23.48
CA TYR A 262 14.59 -25.39 22.23
C TYR A 262 14.01 -26.81 22.25
N GLU A 263 14.67 -27.78 22.89
CA GLU A 263 14.11 -29.12 23.12
C GLU A 263 12.83 -29.07 23.97
N PHE A 264 12.79 -28.16 24.94
CA PHE A 264 11.61 -27.92 25.76
C PHE A 264 10.48 -27.26 24.96
N LEU A 265 10.79 -26.22 24.18
CA LEU A 265 9.82 -25.55 23.30
C LEU A 265 9.23 -26.51 22.26
N GLN A 266 10.04 -27.39 21.66
CA GLN A 266 9.58 -28.44 20.76
C GLN A 266 8.52 -29.34 21.41
N LYS A 267 8.75 -29.78 22.66
CA LYS A 267 7.78 -30.61 23.40
C LYS A 267 6.50 -29.84 23.74
N GLN A 268 6.62 -28.58 24.11
CA GLN A 268 5.47 -27.74 24.47
C GLN A 268 4.60 -27.41 23.26
N MET A 269 5.22 -27.13 22.11
CA MET A 269 4.55 -26.66 20.90
C MET A 269 4.14 -27.80 19.96
N GLY A 270 4.69 -29.00 20.15
CA GLY A 270 4.45 -30.14 19.25
C GLY A 270 5.09 -29.98 17.87
N VAL A 271 6.08 -29.10 17.74
CA VAL A 271 6.75 -28.76 16.47
C VAL A 271 8.23 -29.14 16.54
N GLU A 272 8.75 -29.78 15.50
CA GLU A 272 10.16 -30.17 15.40
C GLU A 272 11.09 -28.94 15.48
N PHE A 273 12.09 -28.99 16.37
CA PHE A 273 13.20 -28.05 16.36
C PHE A 273 14.25 -28.51 15.35
N VAL A 274 14.63 -27.62 14.44
CA VAL A 274 15.65 -27.87 13.43
C VAL A 274 16.79 -26.89 13.64
N ASP A 275 17.98 -27.43 13.90
CA ASP A 275 19.20 -26.65 13.87
C ASP A 275 19.61 -26.42 12.41
N ILE A 276 19.43 -25.20 11.94
CA ILE A 276 19.71 -24.80 10.55
C ILE A 276 21.17 -24.38 10.35
N GLU A 277 22.00 -24.49 11.38
CA GLU A 277 23.44 -24.23 11.29
C GLU A 277 24.13 -25.34 10.49
N GLY A 278 24.72 -24.98 9.35
CA GLY A 278 25.43 -25.92 8.48
C GLY A 278 24.56 -26.72 7.51
N ILE A 279 23.23 -26.53 7.49
CA ILE A 279 22.37 -27.12 6.45
C ILE A 279 22.62 -26.39 5.12
N GLU A 280 22.86 -27.17 4.05
CA GLU A 280 22.84 -26.67 2.68
C GLU A 280 21.44 -26.86 2.09
N ILE A 281 20.78 -25.73 1.83
CA ILE A 281 19.44 -25.68 1.23
C ILE A 281 19.60 -25.56 -0.28
N ASP A 282 18.82 -26.34 -1.03
CA ASP A 282 18.78 -26.30 -2.50
C ASP A 282 18.27 -24.92 -2.99
N GLU A 283 18.89 -24.38 -4.05
CA GLU A 283 18.49 -23.10 -4.63
C GLU A 283 17.05 -23.12 -5.14
N ASP A 284 16.58 -24.27 -5.65
CA ASP A 284 15.21 -24.41 -6.12
C ASP A 284 14.19 -24.31 -4.96
N VAL A 285 14.58 -24.75 -3.76
CA VAL A 285 13.76 -24.64 -2.53
C VAL A 285 13.74 -23.20 -2.00
N ILE A 286 14.90 -22.52 -2.02
CA ILE A 286 15.00 -21.11 -1.63
C ILE A 286 14.11 -20.21 -2.51
N ARG A 287 14.03 -20.49 -3.81
CA ARG A 287 13.21 -19.71 -4.77
C ARG A 287 11.71 -19.84 -4.57
N LEU A 288 11.24 -20.87 -3.85
CA LEU A 288 9.81 -21.03 -3.55
C LEU A 288 9.29 -19.91 -2.64
N VAL A 289 10.14 -19.34 -1.78
CA VAL A 289 9.77 -18.26 -0.87
C VAL A 289 10.51 -16.98 -1.26
N SER A 290 9.77 -15.90 -1.53
CA SER A 290 10.39 -14.61 -1.86
C SER A 290 11.17 -14.02 -0.67
N VAL A 291 12.24 -13.27 -0.92
CA VAL A 291 13.03 -12.59 0.12
C VAL A 291 12.19 -11.70 1.05
N ASN A 292 11.19 -11.01 0.48
CA ASN A 292 10.32 -10.12 1.25
C ASN A 292 9.46 -10.91 2.23
N LEU A 293 8.90 -12.03 1.78
CA LEU A 293 8.10 -12.93 2.62
C LEU A 293 8.98 -13.62 3.68
N ALA A 294 10.15 -14.11 3.27
CA ALA A 294 11.12 -14.75 4.16
C ALA A 294 11.57 -13.80 5.29
N ARG A 295 11.82 -12.52 4.98
CA ARG A 295 12.21 -11.49 5.96
C ARG A 295 11.04 -11.00 6.81
N ALA A 296 9.87 -10.76 6.21
CA ALA A 296 8.70 -10.26 6.92
C ALA A 296 8.23 -11.24 8.00
N HIS A 297 8.25 -12.54 7.69
CA HIS A 297 7.82 -13.59 8.59
C HIS A 297 8.96 -14.23 9.39
N LYS A 298 10.22 -13.82 9.14
CA LYS A 298 11.43 -14.40 9.75
C LYS A 298 11.44 -15.93 9.62
N VAL A 299 11.42 -16.38 8.37
CA VAL A 299 11.35 -17.79 7.99
C VAL A 299 12.37 -18.12 6.91
N ILE A 300 12.77 -19.39 6.82
CA ILE A 300 13.58 -19.89 5.69
C ILE A 300 13.08 -21.28 5.26
N PRO A 301 12.83 -21.51 3.96
CA PRO A 301 12.46 -22.84 3.48
C PRO A 301 13.66 -23.77 3.57
N ILE A 302 13.46 -25.01 4.04
CA ILE A 302 14.52 -26.00 4.27
C ILE A 302 14.47 -27.09 3.20
N GLU A 303 13.27 -27.61 2.93
CA GLU A 303 13.09 -28.78 2.05
C GLU A 303 11.69 -28.74 1.43
N SER A 304 11.55 -29.20 0.18
CA SER A 304 10.26 -29.34 -0.51
C SER A 304 10.10 -30.77 -1.03
N VAL A 305 9.09 -31.49 -0.52
CA VAL A 305 8.82 -32.90 -0.88
C VAL A 305 7.31 -33.13 -1.00
N ASP A 306 6.89 -33.72 -2.12
CA ASP A 306 5.51 -34.19 -2.35
C ASP A 306 4.41 -33.14 -2.09
N GLY A 307 4.66 -31.88 -2.46
CA GLY A 307 3.71 -30.79 -2.27
C GLY A 307 3.74 -30.16 -0.87
N ASN A 308 4.64 -30.59 0.00
CA ASN A 308 4.89 -30.00 1.31
C ASN A 308 6.22 -29.23 1.33
N LEU A 309 6.21 -28.05 1.92
CA LEU A 309 7.37 -27.20 2.15
C LEU A 309 7.70 -27.16 3.64
N LYS A 310 8.83 -27.73 4.03
CA LYS A 310 9.37 -27.63 5.38
C LYS A 310 10.02 -26.27 5.56
N VAL A 311 9.57 -25.51 6.56
CA VAL A 311 10.00 -24.12 6.77
C VAL A 311 10.50 -23.92 8.20
N ALA A 312 11.73 -23.45 8.37
CA ALA A 312 12.26 -23.01 9.67
C ALA A 312 11.70 -21.63 10.01
N MET A 313 11.10 -21.51 11.18
CA MET A 313 10.40 -20.32 11.66
C MET A 313 10.85 -19.97 13.08
N SER A 314 10.99 -18.68 13.36
CA SER A 314 11.23 -18.18 14.73
C SER A 314 10.00 -18.32 15.63
N ASP A 315 8.80 -18.26 15.04
CA ASP A 315 7.52 -18.53 15.71
C ASP A 315 6.62 -19.46 14.85
N PRO A 316 6.70 -20.78 15.08
CA PRO A 316 5.83 -21.77 14.43
C PRO A 316 4.34 -21.69 14.77
N MET A 317 3.92 -20.90 15.75
CA MET A 317 2.49 -20.73 16.10
C MET A 317 1.86 -19.55 15.35
N ASN A 318 2.64 -18.82 14.56
CA ASN A 318 2.14 -17.73 13.75
C ASN A 318 1.36 -18.26 12.52
N ILE A 319 0.08 -18.54 12.74
CA ILE A 319 -0.84 -19.09 11.73
C ILE A 319 -0.88 -18.19 10.48
N PHE A 320 -0.83 -16.86 10.64
CA PHE A 320 -0.81 -15.93 9.51
C PHE A 320 0.42 -16.12 8.62
N SER A 321 1.60 -16.32 9.23
CA SER A 321 2.83 -16.58 8.46
C SER A 321 2.76 -17.90 7.70
N ILE A 322 2.17 -18.93 8.31
CA ILE A 322 1.95 -20.24 7.69
C ILE A 322 0.96 -20.11 6.52
N ASP A 323 -0.15 -19.39 6.71
CA ASP A 323 -1.17 -19.19 5.68
C ASP A 323 -0.65 -18.33 4.52
N ASP A 324 0.11 -17.27 4.79
CA ASP A 324 0.72 -16.42 3.77
C ASP A 324 1.73 -17.21 2.92
N LEU A 325 2.55 -18.05 3.55
CA LEU A 325 3.46 -18.97 2.85
C LEU A 325 2.68 -19.99 2.03
N ARG A 326 1.62 -20.60 2.59
CA ARG A 326 0.77 -21.57 1.89
C ARG A 326 0.12 -20.96 0.65
N LEU A 327 -0.45 -19.75 0.78
CA LEU A 327 -1.11 -19.03 -0.31
C LEU A 327 -0.12 -18.63 -1.42
N THR A 328 1.07 -18.17 -1.03
CA THR A 328 2.06 -17.66 -2.00
C THR A 328 2.77 -18.81 -2.72
N THR A 329 3.11 -19.88 -2.01
CA THR A 329 3.85 -21.02 -2.57
C THR A 329 2.95 -22.05 -3.22
N GLY A 330 1.67 -22.11 -2.83
CA GLY A 330 0.73 -23.16 -3.23
C GLY A 330 1.04 -24.54 -2.63
N LEU A 331 1.94 -24.60 -1.64
CA LEU A 331 2.39 -25.82 -0.97
C LEU A 331 1.85 -25.89 0.46
N GLU A 332 1.68 -27.10 0.98
CA GLU A 332 1.39 -27.29 2.40
C GLU A 332 2.63 -27.00 3.24
N ILE A 333 2.48 -26.20 4.30
CA ILE A 333 3.62 -25.74 5.09
C ILE A 333 3.79 -26.65 6.31
N ILE A 334 4.98 -27.23 6.45
CA ILE A 334 5.41 -27.96 7.65
C ILE A 334 6.30 -27.01 8.46
N PRO A 335 5.75 -26.32 9.49
CA PRO A 335 6.53 -25.39 10.28
C PRO A 335 7.53 -26.15 11.17
N CYS A 336 8.73 -25.61 11.31
CA CYS A 336 9.79 -26.11 12.19
C CYS A 336 10.31 -24.96 13.04
N LEU A 337 10.55 -25.20 14.32
CA LEU A 337 11.12 -24.20 15.21
C LEU A 337 12.62 -24.08 14.92
N ALA A 338 13.12 -22.86 14.74
CA ALA A 338 14.55 -22.60 14.62
C ALA A 338 14.95 -21.31 15.35
N ASP A 339 16.25 -21.16 15.64
CA ASP A 339 16.77 -19.96 16.28
C ASP A 339 16.64 -18.74 15.36
N GLU A 340 16.08 -17.66 15.88
CA GLU A 340 15.90 -16.40 15.16
C GLU A 340 17.23 -15.84 14.62
N GLU A 341 18.31 -15.92 15.41
CA GLU A 341 19.65 -15.44 15.00
C GLU A 341 20.16 -16.26 13.83
N GLN A 342 19.96 -17.59 13.87
CA GLN A 342 20.37 -18.48 12.79
C GLN A 342 19.53 -18.27 11.53
N ILE A 343 18.22 -18.02 11.65
CA ILE A 343 17.35 -17.71 10.51
C ILE A 343 17.85 -16.44 9.83
N LEU A 344 18.15 -15.38 10.59
CA LEU A 344 18.65 -14.13 10.03
C LEU A 344 19.99 -14.32 9.29
N LEU A 345 20.91 -15.11 9.84
CA LEU A 345 22.19 -15.45 9.19
C LEU A 345 21.98 -16.19 7.87
N GLN A 346 21.08 -17.19 7.85
CA GLN A 346 20.79 -17.95 6.63
C GLN A 346 20.04 -17.10 5.60
N LEU A 347 19.17 -16.19 6.03
CA LEU A 347 18.53 -15.21 5.15
C LEU A 347 19.56 -14.30 4.48
N GLU A 348 20.61 -13.87 5.19
CA GLU A 348 21.72 -13.13 4.59
C GLU A 348 22.55 -13.98 3.63
N LYS A 349 22.82 -15.25 3.97
CA LYS A 349 23.58 -16.16 3.12
C LYS A 349 22.88 -16.45 1.78
N TYR A 350 21.58 -16.77 1.83
CA TYR A 350 20.81 -17.22 0.66
C TYR A 350 20.12 -16.06 -0.08
N TYR A 351 19.48 -15.14 0.63
CA TYR A 351 18.79 -13.98 0.02
C TYR A 351 19.62 -12.69 0.02
N GLY A 352 20.76 -12.65 0.72
CA GLY A 352 21.61 -11.45 0.75
C GLY A 352 22.40 -11.20 -0.54
N LYS A 353 22.43 -12.16 -1.48
CA LYS A 353 23.00 -11.94 -2.82
C LYS A 353 22.17 -10.96 -3.65
N ASP A 354 20.85 -10.90 -3.43
CA ASP A 354 19.95 -9.91 -4.06
C ASP A 354 19.93 -8.55 -3.31
N ALA A 355 20.48 -8.51 -2.10
CA ALA A 355 20.56 -7.31 -1.27
C ALA A 355 21.93 -6.61 -1.31
N LYS A 356 22.86 -7.03 -2.19
CA LYS A 356 24.07 -6.24 -2.44
C LYS A 356 23.68 -4.95 -3.16
N LYS A 357 23.94 -3.84 -2.47
CA LYS A 357 23.98 -2.47 -2.97
C LYS A 357 24.38 -2.44 -4.44
N ARG A 358 23.48 -1.94 -5.29
CA ARG A 358 23.71 -1.63 -6.72
C ARG A 358 25.03 -0.88 -6.85
N ASP A 359 26.07 -1.57 -7.28
CA ASP A 359 27.34 -0.95 -7.65
C ASP A 359 27.05 -0.10 -8.91
N PRO A 360 27.57 1.13 -9.06
CA PRO A 360 27.36 1.93 -10.27
C PRO A 360 27.70 1.19 -11.58
N LYS A 361 28.56 0.16 -11.51
CA LYS A 361 28.89 -0.73 -12.63
C LYS A 361 27.73 -1.64 -13.06
N ASP A 362 26.85 -2.06 -12.15
CA ASP A 362 25.72 -2.93 -12.48
C ASP A 362 24.62 -2.19 -13.25
N ILE A 363 24.45 -0.89 -13.00
CA ILE A 363 23.51 -0.05 -13.75
C ILE A 363 24.06 0.21 -15.16
N GLU A 364 25.35 0.49 -15.30
CA GLU A 364 25.97 0.68 -16.62
C GLU A 364 25.93 -0.61 -17.44
N GLN A 365 26.27 -1.75 -16.84
CA GLN A 365 26.20 -3.04 -17.51
C GLN A 365 24.74 -3.33 -17.91
N LYS A 366 23.77 -3.11 -17.02
CA LYS A 366 22.36 -3.32 -17.34
C LYS A 366 21.84 -2.41 -18.45
N VAL A 367 22.23 -1.13 -18.46
CA VAL A 367 21.84 -0.21 -19.54
C VAL A 367 22.50 -0.62 -20.86
N ALA A 368 23.76 -1.05 -20.84
CA ALA A 368 24.45 -1.56 -22.01
C ALA A 368 23.82 -2.86 -22.54
N ASP A 369 23.47 -3.80 -21.66
CA ASP A 369 22.80 -5.06 -22.00
C ASP A 369 21.42 -4.78 -22.62
N LEU A 370 20.66 -3.84 -22.03
CA LEU A 370 19.39 -3.39 -22.58
C LEU A 370 19.57 -2.73 -23.95
N ASP A 371 20.64 -1.95 -24.16
CA ASP A 371 20.94 -1.33 -25.45
C ASP A 371 21.38 -2.32 -26.53
N GLU A 372 22.01 -3.43 -26.14
CA GLU A 372 22.31 -4.54 -27.05
C GLU A 372 21.03 -5.31 -27.41
N GLU A 373 20.15 -5.57 -26.45
CA GLU A 373 18.88 -6.29 -26.65
C GLU A 373 17.89 -5.48 -27.52
N PHE A 374 17.57 -4.25 -27.11
CA PHE A 374 17.94 -3.09 -27.92
C PHE A 374 17.97 -3.22 -29.44
N GLN A 375 19.19 -3.15 -29.96
CA GLN A 375 19.52 -3.22 -31.38
C GLN A 375 19.02 -4.52 -32.02
N LYS A 376 19.08 -5.66 -31.31
CA LYS A 376 18.57 -6.94 -31.83
C LYS A 376 17.07 -6.90 -32.13
N VAL A 377 16.29 -6.22 -31.29
CA VAL A 377 14.85 -6.02 -31.51
C VAL A 377 14.61 -5.06 -32.67
N LYS A 378 15.40 -3.99 -32.77
CA LYS A 378 15.33 -3.02 -33.88
C LYS A 378 15.58 -3.68 -35.25
N GLU A 379 16.59 -4.53 -35.35
CA GLU A 379 16.90 -5.27 -36.59
C GLU A 379 15.73 -6.18 -37.00
N LYS A 380 15.11 -6.89 -36.05
CA LYS A 380 13.93 -7.73 -36.30
C LYS A 380 12.72 -6.91 -36.78
N ILE A 381 12.46 -5.76 -36.16
CA ILE A 381 11.38 -4.86 -36.58
C ILE A 381 11.64 -4.31 -37.99
N ALA A 382 12.90 -3.99 -38.33
CA ALA A 382 13.24 -3.52 -39.67
C ALA A 382 12.99 -4.61 -40.73
N VAL A 383 13.28 -5.88 -40.42
CA VAL A 383 12.99 -7.02 -41.31
C VAL A 383 11.47 -7.22 -41.49
N GLU A 384 10.68 -7.26 -40.42
CA GLU A 384 9.21 -7.42 -40.48
C GLU A 384 8.52 -6.27 -41.25
N ILE A 385 9.02 -5.03 -41.11
CA ILE A 385 8.50 -3.86 -41.84
C ILE A 385 8.88 -3.89 -43.33
N THR A 386 9.97 -4.58 -43.70
CA THR A 386 10.40 -4.71 -45.09
C THR A 386 9.62 -5.82 -45.81
N GLU A 387 9.27 -6.90 -45.10
CA GLU A 387 8.46 -8.02 -45.62
C GLU A 387 6.98 -7.65 -45.84
N THR A 388 6.45 -6.68 -45.09
CA THR A 388 5.06 -6.18 -45.25
C THR A 388 4.87 -5.18 -46.39
N GLN A 389 5.90 -4.89 -47.20
CA GLN A 389 5.80 -3.90 -48.29
C GLN A 389 5.11 -4.39 -49.57
N GLU A 390 4.64 -5.64 -49.67
CA GLU A 390 3.98 -6.15 -50.89
C GLU A 390 2.44 -6.11 -50.88
N GLU A 391 1.75 -5.80 -49.78
CA GLU A 391 0.28 -5.67 -49.78
C GLU A 391 -0.19 -4.38 -49.09
N ASN A 392 -0.88 -3.53 -49.86
CA ASN A 392 -1.59 -2.36 -49.36
C ASN A 392 -2.92 -2.77 -48.70
N ASP A 393 -3.25 -2.02 -47.67
CA ASP A 393 -4.51 -1.92 -46.90
C ASP A 393 -4.75 -2.90 -45.75
N THR A 394 -4.95 -2.27 -44.58
CA THR A 394 -5.35 -2.82 -43.28
C THR A 394 -4.31 -3.70 -42.57
N ILE A 395 -3.52 -3.09 -41.68
CA ILE A 395 -2.90 -3.82 -40.57
C ILE A 395 -4.05 -4.37 -39.72
N ASP A 396 -4.31 -5.67 -39.81
CA ASP A 396 -5.31 -6.34 -39.02
C ASP A 396 -4.87 -6.29 -37.54
N VAL A 397 -5.74 -5.76 -36.68
CA VAL A 397 -5.46 -5.49 -35.25
C VAL A 397 -5.30 -6.81 -34.45
N ARG A 398 -5.51 -7.95 -35.12
CA ARG A 398 -5.42 -9.30 -34.53
C ARG A 398 -4.00 -9.87 -34.49
N ASP A 399 -3.04 -9.29 -35.23
CA ASP A 399 -1.62 -9.69 -35.19
C ASP A 399 -0.79 -8.91 -34.16
N LEU A 400 -1.43 -8.26 -33.17
CA LEU A 400 -0.75 -7.44 -32.15
C LEU A 400 -0.01 -8.23 -31.05
N GLU A 401 0.15 -9.54 -31.21
CA GLU A 401 1.16 -10.34 -30.49
C GLU A 401 2.55 -10.24 -31.14
N ASN A 402 2.88 -9.13 -31.81
CA ASN A 402 4.24 -8.85 -32.26
C ASN A 402 5.18 -8.75 -31.05
N ALA A 403 5.82 -9.89 -30.72
CA ALA A 403 6.85 -10.00 -29.69
C ALA A 403 7.92 -8.89 -29.79
N PRO A 404 8.33 -8.39 -30.98
CA PRO A 404 9.31 -7.32 -31.07
C PRO A 404 8.81 -5.96 -30.53
N ILE A 405 7.58 -5.54 -30.86
CA ILE A 405 7.03 -4.25 -30.36
C ILE A 405 6.77 -4.32 -28.86
N VAL A 406 6.27 -5.46 -28.37
CA VAL A 406 6.08 -5.69 -26.93
C VAL A 406 7.42 -5.58 -26.19
N LYS A 407 8.47 -6.23 -26.69
CA LYS A 407 9.83 -6.13 -26.13
C LYS A 407 10.38 -4.72 -26.19
N MET A 408 10.22 -4.02 -27.32
CA MET A 408 10.66 -2.64 -27.47
C MET A 408 10.02 -1.72 -26.43
N VAL A 409 8.70 -1.80 -26.24
CA VAL A 409 7.99 -1.01 -25.23
C VAL A 409 8.45 -1.37 -23.81
N ASN A 410 8.66 -2.65 -23.51
CA ASN A 410 9.20 -3.08 -22.21
C ASN A 410 10.60 -2.52 -21.95
N ILE A 411 11.50 -2.53 -22.94
CA ILE A 411 12.85 -1.96 -22.79
C ILE A 411 12.77 -0.44 -22.61
N ILE A 412 11.87 0.26 -23.32
CA ILE A 412 11.63 1.70 -23.10
C ILE A 412 11.28 1.97 -21.63
N PHE A 413 10.45 1.13 -21.00
CA PHE A 413 10.11 1.27 -19.59
C PHE A 413 11.28 0.92 -18.65
N GLN A 414 11.95 -0.21 -18.89
CA GLN A 414 13.09 -0.65 -18.08
C GLN A 414 14.23 0.37 -18.12
N LYS A 415 14.57 0.90 -19.30
CA LYS A 415 15.60 1.93 -19.46
C LYS A 415 15.21 3.25 -18.79
N ALA A 416 13.94 3.65 -18.87
CA ALA A 416 13.44 4.84 -18.17
C ALA A 416 13.59 4.71 -16.64
N VAL A 417 13.25 3.54 -16.08
CA VAL A 417 13.43 3.26 -14.65
C VAL A 417 14.91 3.19 -14.26
N ALA A 418 15.73 2.48 -15.03
CA ALA A 418 17.17 2.36 -14.78
C ALA A 418 17.88 3.73 -14.79
N THR A 419 17.49 4.62 -15.70
CA THR A 419 18.01 5.99 -15.81
C THR A 419 17.34 7.00 -14.86
N ARG A 420 16.39 6.55 -14.01
CA ARG A 420 15.64 7.39 -13.06
C ARG A 420 14.89 8.56 -13.73
N ALA A 421 14.29 8.30 -14.89
CA ALA A 421 13.45 9.28 -15.58
C ALA A 421 12.15 9.54 -14.80
N SER A 422 11.69 10.79 -14.75
CA SER A 422 10.37 11.17 -14.22
C SER A 422 9.27 11.03 -15.26
N ASP A 423 9.58 11.26 -16.54
CA ASP A 423 8.62 11.22 -17.63
C ASP A 423 9.26 10.58 -18.88
N ILE A 424 8.49 9.77 -19.60
CA ILE A 424 8.81 9.27 -20.94
C ILE A 424 7.99 10.06 -21.94
N HIS A 425 8.64 10.62 -22.95
CA HIS A 425 8.03 11.34 -24.05
C HIS A 425 8.22 10.55 -25.34
N ILE A 426 7.13 10.20 -26.03
CA ILE A 426 7.14 9.57 -27.35
C ILE A 426 6.44 10.55 -28.31
N GLU A 427 7.22 11.14 -29.21
CA GLU A 427 6.81 12.30 -29.99
C GLU A 427 6.98 12.03 -31.48
N PRO A 428 5.88 11.84 -32.23
CA PRO A 428 5.96 11.73 -33.68
C PRO A 428 6.28 13.10 -34.30
N GLN A 429 7.21 13.10 -35.26
CA GLN A 429 7.55 14.21 -36.14
C GLN A 429 7.19 13.86 -37.59
N GLU A 430 7.56 14.72 -38.52
CA GLU A 430 7.25 14.57 -39.95
C GLU A 430 7.74 13.22 -40.50
N ASP A 431 9.03 12.90 -40.29
CA ASP A 431 9.68 11.71 -40.85
C ASP A 431 10.14 10.67 -39.80
N CYS A 432 10.07 11.01 -38.51
CA CYS A 432 10.63 10.18 -37.44
C CYS A 432 9.78 10.23 -36.17
N VAL A 433 10.10 9.36 -35.21
CA VAL A 433 9.61 9.44 -33.83
C VAL A 433 10.78 9.63 -32.89
N LEU A 434 10.66 10.60 -32.00
CA LEU A 434 11.64 10.89 -30.95
C LEU A 434 11.14 10.30 -29.64
N ILE A 435 12.01 9.56 -28.95
CA ILE A 435 11.77 9.09 -27.59
C ILE A 435 12.75 9.81 -26.67
N ARG A 436 12.20 10.62 -25.76
CA ARG A 436 12.96 11.45 -24.83
C ARG A 436 12.58 11.11 -23.39
N TYR A 437 13.54 11.11 -22.49
CA TYR A 437 13.27 10.98 -21.05
C TYR A 437 13.46 12.32 -20.37
N ARG A 438 12.63 12.61 -19.38
CA ARG A 438 12.90 13.68 -18.43
C ARG A 438 13.73 13.12 -17.29
N ILE A 439 15.04 13.39 -17.30
CA ILE A 439 15.97 12.94 -16.26
C ILE A 439 16.40 14.19 -15.48
N ASP A 440 16.21 14.18 -14.16
CA ASP A 440 16.51 15.30 -13.27
C ASP A 440 15.96 16.67 -13.76
N GLY A 441 14.77 16.62 -14.37
CA GLY A 441 14.04 17.79 -14.87
C GLY A 441 14.37 18.22 -16.30
N GLN A 442 15.42 17.68 -16.93
CA GLN A 442 15.80 17.99 -18.31
C GLN A 442 15.36 16.90 -19.28
N LEU A 443 14.94 17.31 -20.48
CA LEU A 443 14.62 16.38 -21.56
C LEU A 443 15.90 15.94 -22.26
N VAL A 444 16.15 14.65 -22.25
CA VAL A 444 17.30 14.01 -22.92
C VAL A 444 16.76 13.13 -24.03
N GLU A 445 17.29 13.29 -25.24
CA GLU A 445 16.99 12.38 -26.35
C GLU A 445 17.67 11.03 -26.10
N ILE A 446 16.87 9.97 -26.10
CA ILE A 446 17.36 8.61 -25.82
C ILE A 446 17.39 7.82 -27.12
N MET A 447 16.36 7.96 -27.94
CA MET A 447 16.21 7.20 -29.18
C MET A 447 15.47 7.99 -30.26
N LYS A 448 15.78 7.68 -31.52
CA LYS A 448 15.11 8.19 -32.72
C LYS A 448 14.86 7.05 -33.70
N TYR A 449 13.62 6.93 -34.18
CA TYR A 449 13.20 5.87 -35.10
C TYR A 449 12.39 6.38 -36.28
N ASP A 450 12.19 5.50 -37.26
CA ASP A 450 11.31 5.73 -38.40
C ASP A 450 9.85 5.87 -37.94
N LYS A 451 9.08 6.76 -38.57
CA LYS A 451 7.68 7.02 -38.23
C LYS A 451 6.77 5.80 -38.35
N LYS A 452 7.13 4.79 -39.16
CA LYS A 452 6.32 3.58 -39.40
C LYS A 452 5.98 2.80 -38.12
N ILE A 453 6.80 2.88 -37.07
CA ILE A 453 6.57 2.14 -35.82
C ILE A 453 5.58 2.84 -34.87
N VAL A 454 5.25 4.13 -35.11
CA VAL A 454 4.40 4.93 -34.23
C VAL A 454 3.05 4.28 -33.97
N PRO A 455 2.29 3.81 -34.99
CA PRO A 455 0.98 3.19 -34.75
C PRO A 455 1.05 1.98 -33.82
N SER A 456 2.09 1.15 -33.96
CA SER A 456 2.28 -0.07 -33.16
C SER A 456 2.63 0.25 -31.71
N ILE A 457 3.50 1.24 -31.48
CA ILE A 457 3.85 1.71 -30.12
C ILE A 457 2.61 2.30 -29.44
N VAL A 458 1.86 3.16 -30.16
CA VAL A 458 0.66 3.80 -29.62
C VAL A 458 -0.39 2.77 -29.27
N ALA A 459 -0.66 1.81 -30.15
CA ALA A 459 -1.61 0.74 -29.89
C ALA A 459 -1.18 -0.10 -28.67
N ARG A 460 0.09 -0.49 -28.57
CA ARG A 460 0.61 -1.25 -27.42
C ARG A 460 0.44 -0.50 -26.12
N ILE A 461 0.75 0.79 -26.08
CA ILE A 461 0.61 1.63 -24.88
C ILE A 461 -0.87 1.82 -24.52
N LYS A 462 -1.76 2.02 -25.50
CA LYS A 462 -3.20 2.11 -25.25
C LYS A 462 -3.76 0.82 -24.64
N ILE A 463 -3.34 -0.35 -25.14
CA ILE A 463 -3.75 -1.65 -24.61
C ILE A 463 -3.38 -1.79 -23.13
N ILE A 464 -2.10 -1.60 -22.78
CA ILE A 464 -1.63 -1.77 -21.39
C ILE A 464 -2.18 -0.70 -20.44
N SER A 465 -2.69 0.41 -20.98
CA SER A 465 -3.27 1.52 -20.21
C SER A 465 -4.81 1.47 -20.14
N GLY A 466 -5.45 0.48 -20.78
CA GLY A 466 -6.91 0.36 -20.86
C GLY A 466 -7.60 1.44 -21.71
N LEU A 467 -6.92 2.01 -22.71
CA LEU A 467 -7.41 3.09 -23.57
C LEU A 467 -8.01 2.57 -24.88
N ASN A 468 -8.86 3.39 -25.51
CA ASN A 468 -9.50 3.05 -26.78
C ASN A 468 -8.53 3.23 -27.96
N ILE A 469 -8.14 2.10 -28.59
CA ILE A 469 -7.21 2.05 -29.73
C ILE A 469 -7.83 2.67 -30.99
N ALA A 470 -9.13 2.49 -31.20
CA ALA A 470 -9.84 2.98 -32.38
C ALA A 470 -10.00 4.49 -32.37
N GLU A 471 -10.12 5.09 -31.18
CA GLU A 471 -10.22 6.54 -31.05
C GLU A 471 -8.82 7.18 -31.07
N LYS A 472 -8.61 8.12 -32.00
CA LYS A 472 -7.32 8.78 -32.25
C LYS A 472 -7.44 10.31 -32.35
N ARG A 473 -8.65 10.85 -32.19
CA ARG A 473 -8.99 12.26 -32.47
C ARG A 473 -9.16 13.09 -31.21
N VAL A 474 -9.30 12.45 -30.05
CA VAL A 474 -9.44 13.12 -28.75
C VAL A 474 -8.32 12.70 -27.80
N PRO A 475 -7.90 13.56 -26.85
CA PRO A 475 -6.98 13.17 -25.78
C PRO A 475 -7.53 12.02 -24.95
N GLN A 476 -6.65 11.14 -24.48
CA GLN A 476 -6.99 10.01 -23.62
C GLN A 476 -5.97 9.88 -22.49
N ASP A 477 -6.45 9.62 -21.27
CA ASP A 477 -5.61 9.44 -20.09
C ASP A 477 -5.87 8.09 -19.44
N GLY A 478 -4.80 7.40 -19.04
CA GLY A 478 -4.84 6.05 -18.48
C GLY A 478 -3.78 5.83 -17.41
N ARG A 479 -3.74 4.62 -16.85
CA ARG A 479 -2.73 4.21 -15.87
C ARG A 479 -2.17 2.84 -16.21
N ILE A 480 -0.90 2.63 -15.88
CA ILE A 480 -0.22 1.34 -16.01
C ILE A 480 0.39 1.01 -14.65
N GLY A 481 -0.01 -0.12 -14.06
CA GLY A 481 0.72 -0.74 -12.96
C GLY A 481 1.73 -1.74 -13.51
N MET A 482 3.02 -1.60 -13.15
CA MET A 482 4.07 -2.48 -13.66
C MET A 482 5.12 -2.75 -12.60
N LYS A 483 5.55 -4.01 -12.50
CA LYS A 483 6.65 -4.43 -11.64
C LYS A 483 7.94 -4.50 -12.45
N ILE A 484 8.95 -3.72 -12.05
CA ILE A 484 10.28 -3.67 -12.69
C ILE A 484 11.33 -3.83 -11.60
N ASP A 485 12.23 -4.81 -11.72
CA ASP A 485 13.30 -5.10 -10.74
C ASP A 485 12.81 -5.23 -9.30
N ASP A 486 11.74 -5.99 -9.13
CA ASP A 486 11.03 -6.19 -7.86
C ASP A 486 10.41 -4.95 -7.19
N ARG A 487 10.31 -3.83 -7.92
CA ARG A 487 9.61 -2.63 -7.47
C ARG A 487 8.34 -2.39 -8.26
N ASP A 488 7.29 -1.96 -7.55
CA ASP A 488 6.02 -1.58 -8.15
C ASP A 488 6.03 -0.11 -8.59
N TYR A 489 5.80 0.12 -9.87
CA TYR A 489 5.65 1.44 -10.47
C TYR A 489 4.18 1.67 -10.85
N ASP A 490 3.67 2.86 -10.54
CA ASP A 490 2.41 3.39 -11.07
C ASP A 490 2.73 4.45 -12.12
N MET A 491 2.28 4.24 -13.35
CA MET A 491 2.57 5.16 -14.44
C MET A 491 1.29 5.80 -14.96
N ARG A 492 1.27 7.13 -15.05
CA ARG A 492 0.13 7.87 -15.62
C ARG A 492 0.43 8.17 -17.08
N VAL A 493 -0.44 7.72 -17.97
CA VAL A 493 -0.29 7.84 -19.42
C VAL A 493 -1.24 8.89 -19.93
N SER A 494 -0.75 9.80 -20.76
CA SER A 494 -1.54 10.76 -21.51
C SER A 494 -1.21 10.64 -23.00
N VAL A 495 -2.25 10.47 -23.81
CA VAL A 495 -2.17 10.36 -25.26
C VAL A 495 -2.86 11.57 -25.88
N LEU A 496 -2.12 12.34 -26.67
CA LEU A 496 -2.59 13.58 -27.29
C LEU A 496 -2.47 13.49 -28.82
N PRO A 497 -3.56 13.68 -29.58
CA PRO A 497 -3.50 13.79 -31.04
C PRO A 497 -2.68 15.01 -31.49
N THR A 498 -1.75 14.81 -32.41
CA THR A 498 -0.94 15.89 -33.03
C THR A 498 -0.94 15.77 -34.55
N MET A 499 -0.36 16.74 -35.25
CA MET A 499 -0.29 16.78 -36.72
C MET A 499 0.31 15.52 -37.36
N PHE A 500 1.30 14.90 -36.68
CA PHE A 500 2.06 13.77 -37.24
C PHE A 500 1.74 12.42 -36.61
N GLY A 501 0.72 12.36 -35.74
CA GLY A 501 0.33 11.15 -35.01
C GLY A 501 0.01 11.46 -33.54
N GLU A 502 -0.20 10.42 -32.75
CA GLU A 502 -0.49 10.57 -31.32
C GLU A 502 0.81 10.71 -30.52
N LYS A 503 0.96 11.82 -29.81
CA LYS A 503 2.02 12.05 -28.83
C LYS A 503 1.65 11.34 -27.52
N ILE A 504 2.61 10.66 -26.92
CA ILE A 504 2.42 10.00 -25.63
C ILE A 504 3.37 10.61 -24.60
N VAL A 505 2.84 10.90 -23.42
CA VAL A 505 3.61 11.25 -22.23
C VAL A 505 3.25 10.26 -21.13
N ILE A 506 4.25 9.63 -20.54
CA ILE A 506 4.08 8.69 -19.43
C ILE A 506 4.85 9.23 -18.23
N ARG A 507 4.15 9.58 -17.16
CA ARG A 507 4.76 9.97 -15.89
C ARG A 507 4.97 8.74 -15.02
N ILE A 508 6.20 8.52 -14.58
CA ILE A 508 6.58 7.38 -13.74
C ILE A 508 6.51 7.80 -12.27
N ALA A 509 5.71 7.09 -11.48
CA ALA A 509 5.71 7.20 -10.02
C ALA A 509 6.22 5.88 -9.42
N ASP A 510 7.30 5.97 -8.65
CA ASP A 510 7.76 4.87 -7.80
C ASP A 510 6.87 4.85 -6.54
N LYS A 511 6.14 3.75 -6.31
CA LYS A 511 5.24 3.63 -5.14
C LYS A 511 6.01 3.69 -3.81
N GLU A 512 7.31 3.38 -3.82
CA GLU A 512 8.17 3.43 -2.63
C GLU A 512 9.03 4.72 -2.56
N GLY A 513 9.04 5.52 -3.64
CA GLY A 513 9.99 6.61 -3.87
C GLY A 513 9.89 7.82 -2.93
N PHE A 514 8.90 7.87 -2.04
CA PHE A 514 8.69 8.96 -1.08
C PHE A 514 9.27 8.70 0.33
N ASN A 515 10.07 7.65 0.53
CA ASN A 515 10.85 7.43 1.76
C ASN A 515 12.19 8.20 1.71
N VAL A 516 12.12 9.53 1.73
CA VAL A 516 13.30 10.39 1.94
C VAL A 516 13.43 10.65 3.44
N SER A 517 14.61 10.40 3.99
CA SER A 517 14.87 10.73 5.39
C SER A 517 15.04 12.23 5.56
N LYS A 518 14.75 12.75 6.76
CA LYS A 518 14.95 14.16 7.10
C LYS A 518 16.38 14.65 6.80
N LEU A 519 17.38 13.79 7.02
CA LEU A 519 18.80 14.09 6.77
C LEU A 519 19.11 14.21 5.26
N ASP A 520 18.36 13.51 4.41
CA ASP A 520 18.57 13.51 2.97
C ASP A 520 17.90 14.69 2.24
N LEU A 521 17.06 15.47 2.95
CA LEU A 521 16.35 16.61 2.39
C LEU A 521 17.27 17.76 1.93
N GLY A 522 18.50 17.82 2.44
CA GLY A 522 19.48 18.86 2.07
C GLY A 522 19.42 20.12 2.92
N PHE A 523 18.85 20.06 4.12
CA PHE A 523 18.96 21.14 5.10
C PHE A 523 20.40 21.28 5.58
N PHE A 524 20.83 22.53 5.78
CA PHE A 524 21.96 22.81 6.64
C PHE A 524 21.54 22.77 8.11
N GLU A 525 22.50 22.63 9.03
CA GLU A 525 22.22 22.54 10.48
C GLU A 525 21.33 23.69 10.98
N ASP A 526 21.62 24.93 10.57
CA ASP A 526 20.86 26.12 10.95
C ASP A 526 19.45 26.19 10.35
N ASP A 527 19.25 25.58 9.19
CA ASP A 527 17.93 25.48 8.56
C ASP A 527 17.12 24.32 9.17
N MET A 528 17.79 23.23 9.56
CA MET A 528 17.19 22.10 10.26
C MET A 528 16.62 22.53 11.60
N GLU A 529 17.36 23.33 12.38
CA GLU A 529 16.87 23.86 13.66
C GLU A 529 15.58 24.67 13.50
N LYS A 530 15.51 25.53 12.48
CA LYS A 530 14.30 26.32 12.18
C LYS A 530 13.15 25.44 11.73
N PHE A 531 13.43 24.45 10.88
CA PHE A 531 12.43 23.49 10.42
C PHE A 531 11.81 22.74 11.62
N ASP A 532 12.65 22.27 12.53
CA ASP A 532 12.25 21.53 13.74
C ASP A 532 11.39 22.39 14.67
N GLN A 533 11.79 23.65 14.86
CA GLN A 533 11.01 24.63 15.61
C GLN A 533 9.62 24.84 14.97
N ILE A 534 9.55 25.01 13.65
CA ILE A 534 8.28 25.22 12.93
C ILE A 534 7.35 24.01 13.08
N ILE A 535 7.83 22.78 12.82
CA ILE A 535 6.98 21.58 12.87
C ILE A 535 6.58 21.19 14.29
N SER A 536 7.34 21.61 15.31
CA SER A 536 7.03 21.37 16.73
C SER A 536 5.92 22.27 17.29
N SER A 537 5.45 23.24 16.51
CA SER A 537 4.41 24.19 16.96
C SER A 537 3.09 23.46 17.21
N PRO A 538 2.38 23.75 18.31
CA PRO A 538 1.15 23.04 18.67
C PRO A 538 -0.01 23.33 17.72
N HIS A 539 -0.06 24.54 17.16
CA HIS A 539 -1.07 24.96 16.21
C HIS A 539 -0.54 26.10 15.34
N GLY A 540 -1.27 26.41 14.27
CA GLY A 540 -0.92 27.45 13.31
C GLY A 540 -0.74 26.90 11.90
N ILE A 541 -0.39 27.74 10.94
CA ILE A 541 -0.23 27.35 9.54
C ILE A 541 1.24 27.42 9.11
N VAL A 542 1.69 26.35 8.45
CA VAL A 542 3.01 26.19 7.84
C VAL A 542 2.83 26.04 6.34
N LEU A 543 3.47 26.92 5.57
CA LEU A 543 3.35 26.93 4.11
C LEU A 543 4.68 26.55 3.46
N VAL A 544 4.66 25.50 2.65
CA VAL A 544 5.79 25.12 1.80
C VAL A 544 5.53 25.64 0.39
N THR A 545 6.42 26.47 -0.14
CA THR A 545 6.21 27.16 -1.41
C THR A 545 7.29 26.88 -2.46
N GLY A 546 6.90 26.99 -3.72
CA GLY A 546 7.77 26.84 -4.87
C GLY A 546 7.02 26.37 -6.12
N PRO A 547 7.68 26.39 -7.30
CA PRO A 547 7.08 25.94 -8.54
C PRO A 547 6.81 24.43 -8.53
N THR A 548 6.14 23.96 -9.57
CA THR A 548 5.94 22.53 -9.78
C THR A 548 7.29 21.81 -9.87
N GLY A 549 7.41 20.66 -9.21
CA GLY A 549 8.65 19.87 -9.19
C GLY A 549 9.75 20.41 -8.29
N SER A 550 9.48 21.37 -7.40
CA SER A 550 10.46 21.84 -6.42
C SER A 550 10.65 20.93 -5.19
N GLY A 551 9.88 19.83 -5.08
CA GLY A 551 9.99 18.87 -3.99
C GLY A 551 9.12 19.16 -2.75
N LYS A 552 8.13 20.07 -2.85
CA LYS A 552 7.24 20.45 -1.73
C LYS A 552 6.57 19.25 -1.06
N SER A 553 5.95 18.36 -1.84
CA SER A 553 5.27 17.18 -1.32
C SER A 553 6.24 16.24 -0.59
N THR A 554 7.48 16.10 -1.07
CA THR A 554 8.52 15.31 -0.40
C THR A 554 8.86 15.88 0.97
N THR A 555 9.05 17.19 1.07
CA THR A 555 9.31 17.87 2.35
C THR A 555 8.14 17.74 3.32
N LEU A 556 6.91 17.96 2.83
CA LEU A 556 5.70 17.79 3.64
C LEU A 556 5.52 16.36 4.13
N TYR A 557 5.68 15.36 3.25
CA TYR A 557 5.56 13.95 3.63
C TYR A 557 6.61 13.57 4.66
N THR A 558 7.81 14.14 4.59
CA THR A 558 8.86 13.91 5.58
C THR A 558 8.49 14.52 6.94
N ALA A 559 7.96 15.75 6.95
CA ALA A 559 7.44 16.39 8.17
C ALA A 559 6.30 15.57 8.81
N LEU A 560 5.33 15.15 7.99
CA LEU A 560 4.19 14.36 8.46
C LEU A 560 4.61 13.00 9.03
N LYS A 561 5.59 12.33 8.42
CA LYS A 561 6.15 11.07 8.95
C LYS A 561 6.81 11.25 10.30
N GLU A 562 7.51 12.37 10.51
CA GLU A 562 8.15 12.68 11.80
C GLU A 562 7.12 12.99 12.91
N LEU A 563 6.00 13.62 12.54
CA LEU A 563 4.92 13.95 13.45
C LEU A 563 3.94 12.79 13.69
N CYS A 564 3.96 11.76 12.83
CA CYS A 564 3.09 10.59 12.92
C CYS A 564 3.45 9.74 14.15
N LYS A 565 2.73 9.98 15.24
CA LYS A 565 2.83 9.25 16.50
C LYS A 565 1.47 8.61 16.81
N PRO A 566 1.42 7.49 17.55
CA PRO A 566 0.16 6.79 17.84
C PRO A 566 -0.91 7.65 18.53
N ASN A 567 -0.52 8.74 19.19
CA ASN A 567 -1.38 9.65 19.92
C ASN A 567 -1.68 10.95 19.16
N VAL A 568 -1.40 11.02 17.86
CA VAL A 568 -1.62 12.21 17.01
C VAL A 568 -2.47 11.81 15.81
N ASN A 569 -3.62 12.45 15.65
CA ASN A 569 -4.51 12.25 14.51
C ASN A 569 -4.14 13.20 13.37
N ILE A 570 -3.67 12.62 12.26
CA ILE A 570 -3.24 13.36 11.07
C ILE A 570 -4.20 13.07 9.92
N LEU A 571 -4.82 14.12 9.37
CA LEU A 571 -5.71 14.06 8.21
C LEU A 571 -5.12 14.85 7.04
N THR A 572 -5.12 14.29 5.83
CA THR A 572 -4.66 14.99 4.62
C THR A 572 -5.73 15.02 3.54
N VAL A 573 -5.80 16.10 2.76
CA VAL A 573 -6.56 16.16 1.51
C VAL A 573 -5.63 16.52 0.35
N GLU A 574 -5.61 15.70 -0.70
CA GLU A 574 -4.62 15.76 -1.78
C GLU A 574 -5.25 15.51 -3.16
N ASP A 575 -4.64 16.03 -4.22
CA ASP A 575 -5.12 15.89 -5.60
C ASP A 575 -3.97 15.59 -6.60
N PRO A 576 -3.61 14.32 -6.81
CA PRO A 576 -4.02 13.12 -6.07
C PRO A 576 -3.10 12.82 -4.87
N VAL A 577 -3.38 11.75 -4.13
CA VAL A 577 -2.45 11.20 -3.14
C VAL A 577 -1.26 10.57 -3.88
N GLU A 578 -0.04 11.06 -3.63
CA GLU A 578 1.16 10.63 -4.37
C GLU A 578 1.77 9.34 -3.83
N SER A 579 1.69 9.12 -2.51
CA SER A 579 2.09 7.87 -1.86
C SER A 579 1.33 7.71 -0.55
N THR A 580 0.99 6.47 -0.22
CA THR A 580 0.36 6.14 1.06
C THR A 580 1.38 6.20 2.19
N ILE A 581 1.03 6.85 3.30
CA ILE A 581 1.83 6.94 4.52
C ILE A 581 1.10 6.19 5.62
N LYS A 582 1.72 5.12 6.12
CA LYS A 582 1.17 4.34 7.24
C LYS A 582 0.97 5.24 8.46
N GLY A 583 -0.20 5.16 9.08
CA GLY A 583 -0.54 5.94 10.27
C GLY A 583 -1.12 7.33 9.99
N ILE A 584 -1.33 7.70 8.72
CA ILE A 584 -1.94 8.97 8.31
C ILE A 584 -3.20 8.67 7.50
N ASN A 585 -4.29 9.39 7.80
CA ASN A 585 -5.54 9.25 7.06
C ASN A 585 -5.52 10.21 5.86
N GLN A 586 -5.31 9.68 4.66
CA GLN A 586 -5.18 10.49 3.45
C GLN A 586 -6.45 10.43 2.59
N VAL A 587 -7.01 11.58 2.27
CA VAL A 587 -8.20 11.75 1.44
C VAL A 587 -7.80 12.29 0.08
N GLN A 588 -8.23 11.62 -0.98
CA GLN A 588 -8.05 12.12 -2.33
C GLN A 588 -9.26 12.97 -2.76
N VAL A 589 -9.00 14.13 -3.36
CA VAL A 589 -10.04 14.96 -3.97
C VAL A 589 -10.81 14.16 -5.03
N ASN A 590 -12.13 14.27 -4.99
CA ASN A 590 -13.03 13.66 -5.97
C ASN A 590 -14.11 14.67 -6.37
N VAL A 591 -13.79 15.48 -7.37
CA VAL A 591 -14.68 16.53 -7.88
C VAL A 591 -16.01 15.96 -8.40
N LYS A 592 -16.01 14.76 -9.00
CA LYS A 592 -17.24 14.13 -9.52
C LYS A 592 -18.23 13.78 -8.41
N ALA A 593 -17.72 13.41 -7.23
CA ALA A 593 -18.52 13.15 -6.04
C ALA A 593 -18.80 14.41 -5.19
N GLY A 594 -18.28 15.57 -5.59
CA GLY A 594 -18.38 16.82 -4.82
C GLY A 594 -17.36 16.95 -3.66
N LEU A 595 -16.40 16.04 -3.54
CA LEU A 595 -15.36 16.07 -2.51
C LEU A 595 -14.19 16.96 -2.95
N THR A 596 -14.33 18.27 -2.79
CA THR A 596 -13.30 19.29 -3.06
C THR A 596 -12.36 19.50 -1.86
N PHE A 597 -11.26 20.25 -2.03
CA PHE A 597 -10.37 20.66 -0.94
C PHE A 597 -11.14 21.31 0.23
N ALA A 598 -11.95 22.33 -0.07
CA ALA A 598 -12.77 23.01 0.94
C ALA A 598 -13.79 22.07 1.61
N ALA A 599 -14.43 21.17 0.86
CA ALA A 599 -15.41 20.22 1.41
C ALA A 599 -14.77 19.19 2.36
N ALA A 600 -13.60 18.65 1.98
CA ALA A 600 -12.83 17.74 2.81
C ALA A 600 -12.34 18.45 4.08
N LEU A 601 -11.77 19.65 3.95
CA LEU A 601 -11.25 20.42 5.06
C LEU A 601 -12.33 20.79 6.09
N ARG A 602 -13.54 21.16 5.65
CA ARG A 602 -14.71 21.33 6.54
C ARG A 602 -15.09 20.07 7.29
N SER A 603 -14.87 18.91 6.68
CA SER A 603 -15.19 17.62 7.28
C SER A 603 -14.14 17.20 8.30
N PHE A 604 -12.87 17.53 8.06
CA PHE A 604 -11.77 17.29 9.02
C PHE A 604 -12.02 17.94 10.36
N LEU A 605 -12.60 19.15 10.41
CA LEU A 605 -12.95 19.80 11.68
C LEU A 605 -13.97 19.03 12.55
N ARG A 606 -14.61 17.98 12.03
CA ARG A 606 -15.50 17.07 12.76
C ARG A 606 -14.91 15.66 12.94
N GLN A 607 -13.61 15.50 12.69
CA GLN A 607 -12.88 14.24 12.78
C GLN A 607 -11.82 14.27 13.89
N ASP A 608 -11.86 15.27 14.76
CA ASP A 608 -10.92 15.46 15.88
C ASP A 608 -9.43 15.39 15.47
N PRO A 609 -8.98 16.15 14.44
CA PRO A 609 -7.59 16.12 14.01
C PRO A 609 -6.71 16.93 14.96
N ASP A 610 -5.45 16.53 15.11
CA ASP A 610 -4.40 17.37 15.68
C ASP A 610 -3.68 18.14 14.56
N ILE A 611 -3.42 17.44 13.45
CA ILE A 611 -2.67 17.95 12.29
C ILE A 611 -3.50 17.76 11.04
N ILE A 612 -3.56 18.83 10.23
CA ILE A 612 -4.24 18.84 8.95
C ILE A 612 -3.23 19.16 7.86
N MET A 613 -3.20 18.40 6.76
CA MET A 613 -2.46 18.77 5.56
C MET A 613 -3.41 19.00 4.39
N VAL A 614 -3.32 20.17 3.79
CA VAL A 614 -4.04 20.52 2.55
C VAL A 614 -3.02 20.54 1.43
N GLY A 615 -3.16 19.67 0.43
CA GLY A 615 -2.18 19.49 -0.64
C GLY A 615 -1.73 20.82 -1.26
N GLU A 616 -2.66 21.74 -1.49
CA GLU A 616 -2.38 23.11 -1.91
C GLU A 616 -3.56 24.06 -1.60
N ILE A 617 -3.26 25.34 -1.45
CA ILE A 617 -4.27 26.40 -1.38
C ILE A 617 -4.29 27.15 -2.71
N ARG A 618 -5.39 27.00 -3.47
CA ARG A 618 -5.59 27.65 -4.77
C ARG A 618 -6.56 28.84 -4.73
N ASP A 619 -7.49 28.82 -3.80
CA ASP A 619 -8.62 29.75 -3.71
C ASP A 619 -8.81 30.28 -2.28
N GLY A 620 -9.54 31.40 -2.18
CA GLY A 620 -9.81 32.08 -0.92
C GLY A 620 -10.67 31.27 0.06
N GLU A 621 -11.57 30.42 -0.45
CA GLU A 621 -12.42 29.58 0.40
C GLU A 621 -11.57 28.56 1.18
N THR A 622 -10.69 27.85 0.48
CA THR A 622 -9.76 26.88 1.08
C THR A 622 -8.79 27.59 2.03
N ALA A 623 -8.27 28.75 1.63
CA ALA A 623 -7.39 29.57 2.46
C ALA A 623 -8.07 30.00 3.77
N GLU A 624 -9.33 30.43 3.71
CA GLU A 624 -10.08 30.91 4.87
C GLU A 624 -10.31 29.78 5.88
N ILE A 625 -10.71 28.60 5.40
CA ILE A 625 -10.94 27.44 6.26
C ILE A 625 -9.60 26.97 6.88
N ALA A 626 -8.51 26.98 6.13
CA ALA A 626 -7.18 26.60 6.63
C ALA A 626 -6.72 27.53 7.76
N ILE A 627 -6.87 28.85 7.58
CA ILE A 627 -6.53 29.86 8.59
C ILE A 627 -7.42 29.72 9.83
N ARG A 628 -8.73 29.49 9.68
CA ARG A 628 -9.62 29.25 10.82
C ARG A 628 -9.26 27.96 11.56
N SER A 629 -8.87 26.91 10.85
CA SER A 629 -8.41 25.64 11.45
C SER A 629 -7.15 25.88 12.29
N ALA A 630 -6.20 26.64 11.76
CA ALA A 630 -4.98 27.03 12.45
C ALA A 630 -5.23 27.86 13.73
N ILE A 631 -6.20 28.79 13.69
CA ILE A 631 -6.59 29.62 14.84
C ILE A 631 -7.32 28.79 15.91
N THR A 632 -8.07 27.77 15.50
CA THR A 632 -8.86 26.91 16.41
C THR A 632 -8.04 25.80 17.07
N GLY A 633 -6.71 25.83 16.95
CA GLY A 633 -5.82 24.93 17.68
C GLY A 633 -5.26 23.77 16.88
N HIS A 634 -5.39 23.77 15.54
CA HIS A 634 -4.83 22.73 14.68
C HIS A 634 -3.48 23.18 14.08
N LEU A 635 -2.55 22.26 13.89
CA LEU A 635 -1.37 22.51 13.06
C LEU A 635 -1.72 22.19 11.60
N VAL A 636 -1.64 23.19 10.73
CA VAL A 636 -2.05 23.10 9.32
C VAL A 636 -0.84 23.20 8.41
N PHE A 637 -0.60 22.18 7.61
CA PHE A 637 0.39 22.19 6.53
C PHE A 637 -0.28 22.46 5.20
N SER A 638 0.30 23.31 4.36
CA SER A 638 -0.13 23.40 2.97
C SER A 638 0.98 23.85 2.03
N THR A 639 0.66 23.86 0.73
CA THR A 639 1.56 24.37 -0.31
C THR A 639 0.99 25.56 -1.06
N LEU A 640 1.90 26.41 -1.53
CA LEU A 640 1.64 27.51 -2.45
C LEU A 640 2.64 27.49 -3.62
N HIS A 641 2.31 28.26 -4.64
CA HIS A 641 3.15 28.46 -5.83
C HIS A 641 3.65 29.91 -5.89
N THR A 642 4.55 30.28 -4.96
CA THR A 642 5.26 31.56 -4.98
C THR A 642 6.75 31.38 -5.23
N ASN A 643 7.42 32.47 -5.58
CA ASN A 643 8.83 32.43 -5.93
C ASN A 643 9.75 32.35 -4.70
N ASP A 644 9.37 33.01 -3.61
CA ASP A 644 10.12 33.08 -2.35
C ASP A 644 9.17 32.97 -1.15
N ALA A 645 9.74 32.92 0.04
CA ALA A 645 8.98 32.73 1.28
C ALA A 645 8.06 33.93 1.54
N ALA A 646 8.60 35.15 1.54
CA ALA A 646 7.87 36.38 1.87
C ALA A 646 6.67 36.65 0.95
N SER A 647 6.79 36.38 -0.35
CA SER A 647 5.71 36.50 -1.33
C SER A 647 4.49 35.61 -1.03
N SER A 648 4.67 34.56 -0.22
CA SER A 648 3.56 33.72 0.26
C SER A 648 2.58 34.52 1.11
N VAL A 649 3.06 35.51 1.87
CA VAL A 649 2.22 36.40 2.67
C VAL A 649 1.30 37.21 1.76
N THR A 650 1.88 37.89 0.76
CA THR A 650 1.12 38.69 -0.22
C THR A 650 0.13 37.81 -0.96
N ARG A 651 0.53 36.60 -1.37
CA ARG A 651 -0.38 35.66 -2.06
C ARG A 651 -1.59 35.27 -1.22
N MET A 652 -1.42 35.05 0.09
CA MET A 652 -2.52 34.76 1.00
C MET A 652 -3.47 35.96 1.13
N ILE A 653 -2.93 37.19 1.20
CA ILE A 653 -3.72 38.42 1.26
C ILE A 653 -4.48 38.64 -0.06
N ASP A 654 -3.86 38.40 -1.21
CA ASP A 654 -4.49 38.48 -2.54
C ASP A 654 -5.65 37.48 -2.70
N MET A 655 -5.59 36.34 -1.99
CA MET A 655 -6.68 35.36 -1.95
C MET A 655 -7.81 35.76 -0.99
N GLY A 656 -7.73 36.94 -0.36
CA GLY A 656 -8.79 37.50 0.49
C GLY A 656 -8.61 37.22 1.98
N ILE A 657 -7.43 36.77 2.42
CA ILE A 657 -7.15 36.59 3.86
C ILE A 657 -6.77 37.92 4.49
N GLU A 658 -7.51 38.30 5.54
CA GLU A 658 -7.23 39.50 6.30
C GLU A 658 -5.82 39.45 6.94
N PRO A 659 -4.98 40.50 6.80
CA PRO A 659 -3.59 40.47 7.26
C PRO A 659 -3.44 40.16 8.76
N PHE A 660 -4.39 40.62 9.59
CA PHE A 660 -4.41 40.32 11.02
C PHE A 660 -4.67 38.83 11.32
N LEU A 661 -5.53 38.16 10.55
CA LEU A 661 -5.77 36.72 10.72
C LEU A 661 -4.52 35.93 10.32
N LEU A 662 -3.88 36.33 9.22
CA LEU A 662 -2.65 35.70 8.76
C LEU A 662 -1.50 35.87 9.77
N SER A 663 -1.29 37.07 10.30
CA SER A 663 -0.23 37.31 11.30
C SER A 663 -0.41 36.50 12.59
N SER A 664 -1.66 36.27 13.00
CA SER A 664 -1.97 35.51 14.21
C SER A 664 -1.81 34.00 14.06
N SER A 665 -1.93 33.48 12.84
CA SER A 665 -1.97 32.04 12.55
C SER A 665 -0.69 31.49 11.91
N LEU A 666 0.06 32.32 11.19
CA LEU A 666 1.25 31.89 10.46
C LEU A 666 2.42 31.56 11.41
N VAL A 667 2.98 30.36 11.25
CA VAL A 667 4.09 29.85 12.06
C VAL A 667 5.41 29.92 11.29
N GLY A 668 5.39 29.47 10.04
CA GLY A 668 6.58 29.39 9.21
C GLY A 668 6.28 29.31 7.73
N LEU A 669 7.18 29.87 6.92
CA LEU A 669 7.15 29.80 5.47
C LEU A 669 8.45 29.13 4.99
N ILE A 670 8.34 28.11 4.16
CA ILE A 670 9.48 27.36 3.63
C ILE A 670 9.44 27.46 2.11
N ALA A 671 10.27 28.29 1.52
CA ALA A 671 10.46 28.30 0.07
C ALA A 671 11.51 27.26 -0.32
N GLN A 672 11.22 26.52 -1.40
CA GLN A 672 12.05 25.41 -1.84
C GLN A 672 12.30 25.43 -3.35
N ARG A 673 13.52 25.03 -3.74
CA ARG A 673 13.92 24.70 -5.11
C ARG A 673 14.72 23.41 -5.12
N LEU A 674 14.82 22.76 -6.28
CA LEU A 674 15.76 21.66 -6.50
C LEU A 674 16.86 22.12 -7.45
N VAL A 675 18.11 21.83 -7.08
CA VAL A 675 19.28 21.95 -7.94
C VAL A 675 19.88 20.58 -8.19
N ARG A 676 20.52 20.41 -9.33
CA ARG A 676 21.18 19.16 -9.70
C ARG A 676 22.50 19.00 -8.94
N ARG A 677 22.78 17.79 -8.47
CA ARG A 677 24.07 17.48 -7.81
C ARG A 677 25.12 17.20 -8.88
N LEU A 678 26.32 17.73 -8.69
CA LEU A 678 27.48 17.42 -9.52
C LEU A 678 27.75 15.91 -9.51
N CYS A 679 28.09 15.35 -10.67
CA CYS A 679 28.48 13.94 -10.76
C CYS A 679 29.79 13.70 -9.98
N PRO A 680 29.81 12.77 -9.01
CA PRO A 680 31.00 12.53 -8.20
C PRO A 680 32.17 11.94 -9.01
N HIS A 681 31.91 11.36 -10.18
CA HIS A 681 32.93 10.71 -11.02
C HIS A 681 33.63 11.66 -12.00
N CYS A 682 33.00 12.77 -12.38
CA CYS A 682 33.55 13.66 -13.41
C CYS A 682 33.59 15.14 -13.02
N LYS A 683 33.18 15.52 -11.80
CA LYS A 683 33.30 16.92 -11.37
C LYS A 683 34.76 17.38 -11.43
N GLU A 684 34.98 18.57 -11.95
CA GLU A 684 36.31 19.13 -12.15
C GLU A 684 36.53 20.28 -11.17
N ALA A 685 37.63 20.21 -10.42
CA ALA A 685 38.01 21.23 -9.44
C ALA A 685 38.65 22.43 -10.17
N VAL A 686 38.08 23.62 -9.98
CA VAL A 686 38.51 24.85 -10.65
C VAL A 686 38.63 25.97 -9.62
N GLN A 687 39.62 26.85 -9.81
CA GLN A 687 39.71 28.09 -9.03
C GLN A 687 38.75 29.12 -9.63
N PRO A 688 37.86 29.73 -8.82
CA PRO A 688 36.87 30.65 -9.33
C PRO A 688 37.54 31.86 -9.99
N ASP A 689 37.08 32.22 -11.19
CA ASP A 689 37.53 33.44 -11.87
C ASP A 689 37.04 34.71 -11.16
N MET A 690 37.48 35.90 -11.60
CA MET A 690 37.09 37.15 -10.95
C MET A 690 35.56 37.39 -10.93
N ASN A 691 34.83 36.94 -11.96
CA ASN A 691 33.38 37.08 -12.02
C ASN A 691 32.70 36.07 -11.09
N GLU A 692 33.17 34.83 -11.07
CA GLU A 692 32.68 33.78 -10.16
C GLU A 692 32.92 34.17 -8.70
N ARG A 693 34.05 34.84 -8.40
CA ARG A 693 34.32 35.39 -7.07
C ARG A 693 33.34 36.48 -6.67
N ASP A 694 33.01 37.40 -7.57
CA ASP A 694 31.97 38.43 -7.34
C ASP A 694 30.59 37.78 -7.13
N ILE A 695 30.23 36.81 -7.97
CA ILE A 695 28.93 36.12 -7.90
C ILE A 695 28.73 35.37 -6.57
N LEU A 696 29.80 34.80 -6.02
CA LEU A 696 29.81 34.03 -4.78
C LEU A 696 30.06 34.87 -3.51
N ASP A 697 30.17 36.19 -3.65
CA ASP A 697 30.52 37.14 -2.57
C ASP A 697 31.77 36.69 -1.79
N LEU A 698 32.80 36.23 -2.51
CA LEU A 698 34.08 35.80 -1.92
C LEU A 698 34.95 37.00 -1.59
N LYS A 699 35.58 36.98 -0.39
CA LYS A 699 36.58 38.00 -0.04
C LYS A 699 37.86 37.82 -0.88
N GLU A 700 38.66 38.87 -1.06
CA GLU A 700 39.89 38.81 -1.86
C GLU A 700 40.88 37.75 -1.37
N ASP A 701 40.89 37.46 -0.07
CA ASP A 701 41.76 36.50 0.62
C ASP A 701 41.13 35.10 0.80
N GLU A 702 39.87 34.90 0.37
CA GLU A 702 39.19 33.60 0.48
C GLU A 702 39.62 32.67 -0.67
N GLU A 703 40.54 31.75 -0.39
CA GLU A 703 40.88 30.66 -1.31
C GLU A 703 39.84 29.54 -1.20
N ILE A 704 39.06 29.35 -2.26
CA ILE A 704 38.06 28.29 -2.34
C ILE A 704 38.14 27.60 -3.68
N THR A 705 37.99 26.28 -3.66
CA THR A 705 37.88 25.48 -4.88
C THR A 705 36.41 25.27 -5.19
N ILE A 706 35.98 25.71 -6.37
CA ILE A 706 34.65 25.41 -6.90
C ILE A 706 34.73 24.23 -7.86
N TYR A 707 33.57 23.74 -8.30
CA TYR A 707 33.51 22.60 -9.19
C TYR A 707 32.64 22.89 -10.41
N HIS A 708 33.09 22.47 -11.58
CA HIS A 708 32.36 22.57 -12.84
C HIS A 708 31.88 21.19 -13.30
N ALA A 709 30.81 21.20 -14.12
CA ALA A 709 30.20 20.01 -14.68
C ALA A 709 30.89 19.62 -15.99
N LYS A 710 31.62 18.49 -16.00
CA LYS A 710 32.36 18.01 -17.20
C LYS A 710 31.56 17.06 -18.09
N GLY A 711 30.82 16.13 -17.49
CA GLY A 711 30.17 15.02 -18.20
C GLY A 711 31.04 13.77 -18.29
N CYS A 712 30.39 12.61 -18.15
CA CYS A 712 30.94 11.27 -18.37
C CYS A 712 29.78 10.28 -18.56
N ASP A 713 30.08 9.04 -18.94
CA ASP A 713 29.07 8.00 -19.20
C ASP A 713 28.17 7.71 -17.98
N GLN A 714 28.75 7.72 -16.76
CA GLN A 714 28.04 7.54 -15.48
C GLN A 714 26.91 8.56 -15.22
N CYS A 715 26.94 9.69 -15.91
CA CYS A 715 25.94 10.76 -15.82
C CYS A 715 25.30 11.09 -17.17
N ASN A 716 25.42 10.19 -18.16
CA ASN A 716 24.95 10.39 -19.53
C ASN A 716 25.43 11.71 -20.15
N ASN A 717 26.71 12.04 -19.92
CA ASN A 717 27.36 13.27 -20.39
C ASN A 717 26.70 14.59 -19.94
N THR A 718 25.84 14.57 -18.91
CA THR A 718 25.20 15.78 -18.38
C THR A 718 26.08 16.54 -17.39
N GLY A 719 27.00 15.83 -16.72
CA GLY A 719 27.81 16.35 -15.61
C GLY A 719 27.12 16.35 -14.24
N TYR A 720 25.87 15.89 -14.16
CA TYR A 720 25.06 15.88 -12.93
C TYR A 720 24.44 14.51 -12.66
N LYS A 721 24.24 14.16 -11.39
CA LYS A 721 23.58 12.90 -10.99
C LYS A 721 22.74 13.10 -9.74
N GLY A 722 21.42 13.12 -9.91
CA GLY A 722 20.48 13.36 -8.82
C GLY A 722 20.30 14.84 -8.48
N ARG A 723 19.47 15.12 -7.47
CA ARG A 723 19.07 16.47 -7.07
C ARG A 723 19.19 16.67 -5.57
N ILE A 724 19.32 17.92 -5.14
CA ILE A 724 19.25 18.34 -3.75
C ILE A 724 18.33 19.56 -3.64
N ALA A 725 17.62 19.67 -2.52
CA ALA A 725 16.79 20.84 -2.29
C ALA A 725 17.61 22.00 -1.73
N VAL A 726 17.18 23.20 -2.07
CA VAL A 726 17.64 24.47 -1.53
C VAL A 726 16.46 25.12 -0.85
N TYR A 727 16.65 25.55 0.39
CA TYR A 727 15.60 26.10 1.23
C TYR A 727 15.84 27.57 1.55
N GLU A 728 14.74 28.28 1.75
CA GLU A 728 14.67 29.60 2.38
C GLU A 728 13.55 29.52 3.42
N ILE A 729 13.94 29.56 4.70
CA ILE A 729 13.03 29.32 5.83
C ILE A 729 12.82 30.61 6.60
N LEU A 730 11.61 31.14 6.53
CA LEU A 730 11.18 32.32 7.26
C LEU A 730 10.37 31.88 8.48
N THR A 731 10.95 32.09 9.66
CA THR A 731 10.28 31.91 10.96
C THR A 731 9.50 33.16 11.32
N VAL A 732 8.26 33.02 11.79
CA VAL A 732 7.37 34.16 12.05
C VAL A 732 7.47 34.63 13.50
N ASP A 733 8.40 35.54 13.75
CA ASP A 733 8.57 36.21 15.04
C ASP A 733 7.61 37.42 15.22
N ARG A 734 7.76 38.13 16.34
CA ARG A 734 6.92 39.30 16.67
C ARG A 734 7.06 40.43 15.65
N GLU A 735 8.27 40.72 15.17
CA GLU A 735 8.50 41.81 14.20
C GLU A 735 7.82 41.47 12.88
N ILE A 736 8.00 40.24 12.39
CA ILE A 736 7.34 39.75 11.18
C ILE A 736 5.81 39.81 11.32
N LYS A 737 5.23 39.41 12.47
CA LYS A 737 3.78 39.51 12.71
C LYS A 737 3.25 40.94 12.63
N GLU A 738 3.99 41.91 13.19
CA GLU A 738 3.65 43.33 13.13
C GLU A 738 3.72 43.86 11.69
N LEU A 739 4.72 43.44 10.91
CA LEU A 739 4.85 43.80 9.49
C LEU A 739 3.71 43.24 8.65
N ILE A 740 3.36 41.95 8.83
CA ILE A 740 2.23 41.31 8.15
C ILE A 740 0.93 42.05 8.48
N SER A 741 0.69 42.38 9.75
CA SER A 741 -0.54 43.05 10.19
C SER A 741 -0.69 44.47 9.62
N LYS A 742 0.44 45.15 9.34
CA LYS A 742 0.47 46.46 8.68
C LYS A 742 0.35 46.38 7.16
N ASN A 743 0.29 45.17 6.59
CA ASN A 743 0.22 44.90 5.16
C ASN A 743 1.35 45.60 4.37
N VAL A 744 2.59 45.48 4.86
CA VAL A 744 3.77 46.01 4.18
C VAL A 744 4.18 45.13 2.99
N SER A 745 5.05 45.63 2.11
CA SER A 745 5.53 44.86 0.95
C SER A 745 6.36 43.63 1.37
N SER A 746 6.34 42.61 0.53
CA SER A 746 7.12 41.37 0.71
C SER A 746 8.63 41.64 0.86
N ASP A 747 9.16 42.65 0.18
CA ASP A 747 10.59 43.02 0.26
C ASP A 747 10.99 43.46 1.67
N ILE A 748 10.15 44.25 2.35
CA ILE A 748 10.40 44.70 3.72
C ILE A 748 10.35 43.51 4.69
N ILE A 749 9.39 42.59 4.48
CA ILE A 749 9.30 41.34 5.27
C ILE A 749 10.55 40.48 5.06
N LYS A 750 11.02 40.35 3.81
CA LYS A 750 12.23 39.61 3.45
C LYS A 750 13.46 40.22 4.12
N GLU A 751 13.64 41.53 4.07
CA GLU A 751 14.75 42.23 4.73
C GLU A 751 14.76 42.03 6.24
N ALA A 752 13.59 42.11 6.89
CA ALA A 752 13.46 41.86 8.32
C ALA A 752 13.82 40.40 8.67
N ALA A 753 13.32 39.44 7.89
CA ALA A 753 13.63 38.02 8.08
C ALA A 753 15.12 37.71 7.88
N ILE A 754 15.80 38.36 6.92
CA ILE A 754 17.26 38.20 6.73
C ILE A 754 18.02 38.67 7.98
N LYS A 755 17.60 39.79 8.59
CA LYS A 755 18.23 40.31 9.82
C LYS A 755 18.07 39.36 11.01
N THR A 756 16.99 38.58 11.05
CA THR A 756 16.73 37.58 12.10
C THR A 756 17.29 36.19 11.76
N GLY A 757 18.07 36.08 10.69
CA GLY A 757 18.87 34.90 10.37
C GLY A 757 18.31 34.03 9.24
N MET A 758 17.26 34.45 8.53
CA MET A 758 16.84 33.80 7.29
C MET A 758 17.94 33.91 6.22
N LYS A 759 18.24 32.79 5.56
CA LYS A 759 19.11 32.76 4.37
C LYS A 759 18.22 32.65 3.15
N THR A 760 18.48 33.47 2.13
CA THR A 760 17.74 33.42 0.86
C THR A 760 18.06 32.13 0.11
N LEU A 761 17.20 31.76 -0.85
CA LEU A 761 17.48 30.65 -1.76
C LEU A 761 18.86 30.79 -2.43
N ARG A 762 19.25 32.02 -2.80
CA ARG A 762 20.56 32.31 -3.38
C ARG A 762 21.67 32.02 -2.37
N MET A 763 21.61 32.59 -1.16
CA MET A 763 22.62 32.39 -0.12
C MET A 763 22.83 30.92 0.24
N ASN A 764 21.74 30.15 0.37
CA ASN A 764 21.84 28.72 0.67
C ASN A 764 22.38 27.91 -0.52
N CYS A 765 22.06 28.29 -1.75
CA CYS A 765 22.67 27.67 -2.92
C CYS A 765 24.16 28.01 -3.05
N THR A 766 24.58 29.24 -2.73
CA THR A 766 26.00 29.64 -2.65
C THR A 766 26.76 28.70 -1.72
N ARG A 767 26.20 28.37 -0.54
CA ARG A 767 26.82 27.39 0.39
C ARG A 767 26.98 26.01 -0.25
N LEU A 768 26.01 25.54 -1.03
CA LEU A 768 26.11 24.26 -1.74
C LEU A 768 27.18 24.28 -2.84
N VAL A 769 27.35 25.41 -3.54
CA VAL A 769 28.44 25.59 -4.52
C VAL A 769 29.79 25.57 -3.81
N LYS A 770 29.93 26.33 -2.71
CA LYS A 770 31.14 26.35 -1.88
C LYS A 770 31.50 24.95 -1.34
N ASN A 771 30.51 24.11 -1.03
CA ASN A 771 30.70 22.73 -0.61
C ASN A 771 30.94 21.74 -1.77
N GLY A 772 30.97 22.20 -3.03
CA GLY A 772 31.19 21.36 -4.20
C GLY A 772 30.06 20.37 -4.49
N VAL A 773 28.84 20.68 -4.06
CA VAL A 773 27.63 19.85 -4.27
C VAL A 773 26.96 20.19 -5.60
N THR A 774 26.94 21.47 -6.00
CA THR A 774 26.32 21.98 -7.23
C THR A 774 27.21 23.04 -7.89
N THR A 775 26.79 23.57 -9.03
CA THR A 775 27.50 24.59 -9.82
C THR A 775 26.89 25.99 -9.66
N ILE A 776 27.67 27.01 -10.03
CA ILE A 776 27.19 28.40 -10.14
C ILE A 776 26.04 28.49 -11.16
N ASP A 777 26.09 27.74 -12.26
CA ASP A 777 25.02 27.72 -13.27
C ASP A 777 23.67 27.28 -12.68
N GLU A 778 23.67 26.21 -11.87
CA GLU A 778 22.44 25.75 -11.20
C GLU A 778 21.97 26.74 -10.13
N MET A 779 22.89 27.44 -9.46
CA MET A 779 22.54 28.52 -8.55
C MET A 779 21.84 29.68 -9.25
N LEU A 780 22.41 30.18 -10.35
CA LEU A 780 21.84 31.27 -11.14
C LEU A 780 20.49 30.90 -11.76
N ARG A 781 20.28 29.62 -12.07
CA ARG A 781 18.99 29.12 -12.59
C ARG A 781 17.85 29.25 -11.57
N ILE A 782 18.13 29.11 -10.28
CA ILE A 782 17.09 29.17 -9.23
C ILE A 782 16.95 30.57 -8.60
N ALA A 783 17.98 31.39 -8.65
CA ALA A 783 17.97 32.76 -8.20
C ALA A 783 17.52 33.69 -9.35
N TYR A 784 16.21 33.96 -9.42
CA TYR A 784 15.62 34.77 -10.49
C TYR A 784 16.09 36.23 -10.51
N PHE A 785 16.77 36.73 -9.47
CA PHE A 785 17.29 38.10 -9.37
C PHE A 785 18.61 38.15 -8.58
N LYS A 786 19.45 39.17 -8.84
CA LYS A 786 20.51 39.58 -7.89
C LYS A 786 19.78 40.13 -6.66
N ASP A 787 20.05 39.55 -5.48
CA ASP A 787 19.49 40.01 -4.20
C ASP A 787 19.90 41.47 -3.93
#